data_AF-A0A1Y4S6I4-F1
#
_entry.id   AF-A0A1Y4S6I4-F1
#
_cell.length_a   1.000
_cell.length_b   1.000
_cell.length_c   1.000
_cell.angle_alpha   90.00
_cell.angle_beta   90.00
_cell.angle_gamma   90.00
#
_symmetry.space_group_name_H-M   'P 1'
#
loop_
_entity.id
_entity.type
_entity.pdbx_description
1 polymer ?
#
loop_
_entity_poly.entity_id
_entity_poly.type
_entity_poly.pdbx_seq_one_letter_code
_entity_poly.pdbx_strand_id
1 'polypeptide(L)'
;MRLFRARILPLTLALAVTAPLAAPAAAAELSDVSGLYAESIQTLAQRGIIQGDGTGYYHPEEPLTRAAAASLLYEAFCLVPVFSMEAPAVTNEDGSQSEPVSKEFYSTATTVATLDAVLIPAAPDAVGTWAETIANTVLEARLMEPIDGAFQGDLTMSRSQFALAVMKAVYGADKEIDFLAQGQEDGLLPEELTLDDTVITRGEAALVLDTATKDLTIITTMSTSDIHGHMTPYTPSGSAIEVGGSARAAWLFQEAERCNPNTFILDGGDSPYNTDLANISLGKSSVDVMNAQGYDATVLGNHDFDYAFDNLLSLADRAEYAMLSANTYWKDGTYPEQFEPYIIKEVDGLKVAIVGLTDDGSKATTHFSNTQDIEFHDQWEVGQEVVAQADAEADVVILLAHLHGANNDVPTKIDGIDMEIGGGNDTFGRPLNIEDTVVVNPGGVGTCVNQTNLNVKDGEVLGYTFNQIILSSDVPEVEAVNDIIEDYQAELDAQMDEVIGQCASDIAWSSPLVRTQESPLGNLAADALRDYCDADIAIQNGGGIRAGLTAGDVTVGDIFAMLPFDNKVTLVEVTGQTVWDALENGVSGYPETYGQFPQVSGIKYTFDGSKPAGERIVSVTLADGTPLDMDGWYTLACNDFMCGGGDGYTMFNVLNPENSDGHNGETAVQELPGCKLVYRTNDYYRTVVSEYIKEQGSIAPVLEGRITILNPQSSDNALN
;
A
#
# COMPACT_ATOMS: atom_id res chain seq x y z
N MET A 1 14.41 35.81 -20.78
CA MET A 1 13.63 36.70 -19.90
C MET A 1 12.15 36.44 -20.09
N ARG A 2 11.62 35.42 -19.41
CA ARG A 2 10.19 35.23 -19.16
C ARG A 2 10.06 35.26 -17.64
N LEU A 3 9.28 36.21 -17.12
CA LEU A 3 9.08 36.39 -15.69
C LEU A 3 8.23 35.24 -15.15
N PHE A 4 8.81 34.41 -14.29
CA PHE A 4 8.06 33.61 -13.33
C PHE A 4 7.35 34.59 -12.39
N ARG A 5 6.02 34.67 -12.47
CA ARG A 5 5.20 35.27 -11.42
C ARG A 5 5.07 34.22 -10.32
N ALA A 6 5.91 34.32 -9.29
CA ALA A 6 5.61 33.68 -8.01
C ALA A 6 4.27 34.22 -7.52
N ARG A 7 3.26 33.35 -7.38
CA ARG A 7 2.06 33.65 -6.60
C ARG A 7 2.52 33.64 -5.14
N ILE A 8 2.66 34.83 -4.57
CA ILE A 8 2.71 35.01 -3.13
C ILE A 8 1.26 34.81 -2.66
N LEU A 9 0.91 33.60 -2.21
CA LEU A 9 -0.26 33.42 -1.35
C LEU A 9 -0.03 34.28 -0.10
N PRO A 10 -1.04 34.97 0.44
CA PRO A 10 -0.95 35.45 1.80
C PRO A 10 -0.95 34.20 2.67
N LEU A 11 0.24 33.80 3.10
CA LEU A 11 0.44 32.84 4.17
C LEU A 11 -0.19 33.50 5.42
N THR A 12 -1.48 33.32 5.64
CA THR A 12 -2.04 33.39 7.00
C THR A 12 -1.50 32.17 7.70
N LEU A 13 -0.28 32.35 8.21
CA LEU A 13 0.40 31.51 9.17
C LEU A 13 -0.56 31.31 10.34
N ALA A 14 -1.35 30.24 10.32
CA ALA A 14 -1.80 29.63 11.55
C ALA A 14 -0.52 29.14 12.22
N LEU A 15 0.02 29.94 13.15
CA LEU A 15 1.08 29.46 14.01
C LEU A 15 0.54 28.23 14.74
N ALA A 16 0.97 27.05 14.32
CA ALA A 16 1.07 25.89 15.20
C ALA A 16 2.12 26.24 16.25
N VAL A 17 1.68 26.94 17.31
CA VAL A 17 2.45 27.01 18.55
C VAL A 17 2.29 25.66 19.20
N THR A 18 3.37 24.90 19.29
CA THR A 18 3.55 23.84 20.27
C THR A 18 3.51 24.47 21.67
N ALA A 19 2.31 24.79 22.14
CA ALA A 19 2.05 25.12 23.52
C ALA A 19 1.65 23.83 24.24
N PRO A 20 2.20 23.54 25.43
CA PRO A 20 1.63 22.48 26.26
C PRO A 20 0.18 22.89 26.55
N LEU A 21 -0.78 22.03 26.20
CA LEU A 21 -2.20 22.28 26.43
C LEU A 21 -2.41 22.52 27.93
N ALA A 22 -2.75 23.78 28.25
CA ALA A 22 -3.44 24.09 29.48
C ALA A 22 -4.74 23.27 29.51
N ALA A 23 -5.17 22.85 30.71
CA ALA A 23 -6.47 22.24 30.96
C ALA A 23 -7.57 22.96 30.16
N PRO A 24 -8.62 22.25 29.67
CA PRO A 24 -9.68 22.85 28.86
C PRO A 24 -10.13 24.14 29.52
N ALA A 25 -9.95 25.26 28.82
CA ALA A 25 -10.45 26.54 29.28
C ALA A 25 -11.96 26.34 29.49
N ALA A 26 -12.44 26.55 30.72
CA ALA A 26 -13.85 26.42 31.04
C ALA A 26 -14.66 27.13 29.94
N ALA A 27 -15.51 26.39 29.23
CA ALA A 27 -16.30 26.92 28.13
C ALA A 27 -16.95 28.23 28.60
N ALA A 28 -16.63 29.34 27.91
CA ALA A 28 -17.17 30.63 28.29
C ALA A 28 -18.71 30.54 28.24
N GLU A 29 -19.40 30.92 29.32
CA GLU A 29 -20.87 30.92 29.33
C GLU A 29 -21.39 31.80 28.18
N LEU A 30 -22.08 31.17 27.23
CA LEU A 30 -22.68 31.83 26.07
C LEU A 30 -23.89 32.66 26.53
N SER A 31 -23.86 33.97 26.29
CA SER A 31 -24.74 34.95 26.95
C SER A 31 -26.15 35.03 26.36
N ASP A 32 -26.39 34.46 25.18
CA ASP A 32 -27.65 34.49 24.43
C ASP A 32 -28.37 33.15 24.35
N VAL A 33 -27.88 32.14 25.08
CA VAL A 33 -28.44 30.79 25.08
C VAL A 33 -29.56 30.68 26.10
N SER A 34 -30.79 30.43 25.62
CA SER A 34 -31.97 30.22 26.47
C SER A 34 -33.02 29.39 25.73
N GLY A 35 -34.02 28.86 26.45
CA GLY A 35 -35.13 28.12 25.83
C GLY A 35 -34.85 26.63 25.64
N LEU A 36 -35.51 26.04 24.63
CA LEU A 36 -35.58 24.58 24.42
C LEU A 36 -34.22 23.92 24.20
N TYR A 37 -33.34 24.56 23.43
CA TYR A 37 -32.05 24.01 23.01
C TYR A 37 -30.88 24.47 23.92
N ALA A 38 -31.17 25.13 25.04
CA ALA A 38 -30.14 25.77 25.86
C ALA A 38 -29.17 24.77 26.50
N GLU A 39 -29.70 23.65 27.01
CA GLU A 39 -28.91 22.57 27.59
C GLU A 39 -28.03 21.91 26.52
N SER A 40 -28.61 21.56 25.36
CA SER A 40 -27.87 20.98 24.24
C SER A 40 -26.72 21.85 23.75
N ILE A 41 -26.92 23.17 23.61
CA ILE A 41 -25.84 24.09 23.24
C ILE A 41 -24.73 24.09 24.30
N GLN A 42 -25.08 24.08 25.59
CA GLN A 42 -24.09 24.06 26.66
C GLN A 42 -23.31 22.75 26.67
N THR A 43 -23.98 21.60 26.52
CA THR A 43 -23.35 20.28 26.44
C THR A 43 -22.38 20.20 25.26
N LEU A 44 -22.82 20.58 24.06
CA LEU A 44 -21.97 20.56 22.86
C LEU A 44 -20.81 21.57 22.95
N ALA A 45 -21.01 22.72 23.59
CA ALA A 45 -19.92 23.69 23.82
C ALA A 45 -18.89 23.17 24.83
N GLN A 46 -19.31 22.45 25.87
CA GLN A 46 -18.40 21.79 26.82
C GLN A 46 -17.59 20.67 26.15
N ARG A 47 -18.18 19.98 25.16
CA ARG A 47 -17.51 19.01 24.31
C ARG A 47 -16.62 19.65 23.22
N GLY A 48 -16.61 20.97 23.09
CA GLY A 48 -15.83 21.69 22.08
C GLY A 48 -16.41 21.70 20.67
N ILE A 49 -17.54 21.02 20.44
CA ILE A 49 -18.24 20.90 19.15
C ILE A 49 -18.82 22.25 18.71
N ILE A 50 -19.35 23.00 19.67
CA ILE A 50 -19.89 24.34 19.44
C ILE A 50 -18.94 25.40 19.98
N GLN A 51 -18.63 26.38 19.14
CA GLN A 51 -17.90 27.59 19.53
C GLN A 51 -18.76 28.84 19.30
N GLY A 52 -18.65 29.80 20.22
CA GLY A 52 -19.25 31.12 20.05
C GLY A 52 -18.49 31.97 19.02
N ASP A 53 -19.04 33.11 18.64
CA ASP A 53 -18.48 34.04 17.65
C ASP A 53 -17.24 34.83 18.12
N GLY A 54 -16.62 34.42 19.24
CA GLY A 54 -15.51 35.12 19.88
C GLY A 54 -15.92 36.36 20.70
N THR A 55 -17.20 36.74 20.70
CA THR A 55 -17.75 37.86 21.50
C THR A 55 -18.61 37.40 22.68
N GLY A 56 -18.73 36.08 22.87
CA GLY A 56 -19.52 35.47 23.94
C GLY A 56 -20.96 35.10 23.54
N TYR A 57 -21.27 35.13 22.23
CA TYR A 57 -22.57 34.82 21.67
C TYR A 57 -22.50 33.61 20.72
N TYR A 58 -23.58 32.83 20.64
CA TYR A 58 -23.68 31.71 19.68
C TYR A 58 -24.70 31.95 18.56
N HIS A 59 -25.64 32.88 18.77
CA HIS A 59 -26.74 33.25 17.88
C HIS A 59 -27.67 32.09 17.53
N PRO A 60 -28.34 31.45 18.51
CA PRO A 60 -29.09 30.22 18.28
C PRO A 60 -30.32 30.40 17.36
N GLU A 61 -30.84 31.61 17.23
CA GLU A 61 -31.99 31.93 16.38
C GLU A 61 -31.60 32.18 14.90
N GLU A 62 -30.31 32.26 14.57
CA GLU A 62 -29.87 32.44 13.19
C GLU A 62 -30.02 31.14 12.37
N PRO A 63 -30.31 31.24 11.05
CA PRO A 63 -30.32 30.10 10.15
C PRO A 63 -28.99 29.34 10.14
N LEU A 64 -29.05 28.01 10.09
CA LEU A 64 -27.87 27.18 9.88
C LEU A 64 -27.50 27.14 8.39
N THR A 65 -26.30 27.61 8.06
CA THR A 65 -25.71 27.45 6.72
C THR A 65 -25.13 26.06 6.54
N ARG A 66 -24.95 25.61 5.29
CA ARG A 66 -24.31 24.33 4.96
C ARG A 66 -22.88 24.25 5.47
N ALA A 67 -22.10 25.33 5.38
CA ALA A 67 -20.74 25.36 5.95
C ALA A 67 -20.74 25.21 7.47
N ALA A 68 -21.68 25.85 8.17
CA ALA A 68 -21.82 25.70 9.62
C ALA A 68 -22.29 24.29 10.00
N ALA A 69 -23.22 23.71 9.24
CA ALA A 69 -23.67 22.33 9.41
C ALA A 69 -22.54 21.32 9.23
N ALA A 70 -21.73 21.48 8.19
CA ALA A 70 -20.57 20.64 7.94
C ALA A 70 -19.55 20.73 9.08
N SER A 71 -19.33 21.92 9.63
CA SER A 71 -18.45 22.11 10.80
C SER A 71 -18.99 21.36 12.03
N LEU A 72 -20.31 21.42 12.28
CA LEU A 72 -20.93 20.67 13.37
C LEU A 72 -20.77 19.15 13.21
N LEU A 73 -20.98 18.62 12.00
CA LEU A 73 -20.81 17.18 11.71
C LEU A 73 -19.36 16.75 11.85
N TYR A 74 -18.43 17.55 11.29
CA TYR A 74 -17.00 17.31 11.35
C TYR A 74 -16.50 17.18 12.81
N GLU A 75 -16.86 18.13 13.67
CA GLU A 75 -16.43 18.14 15.07
C GLU A 75 -17.16 17.06 15.89
N ALA A 76 -18.48 16.89 15.71
CA ALA A 76 -19.27 15.96 16.53
C ALA A 76 -18.96 14.49 16.28
N PHE A 77 -18.56 14.14 15.05
CA PHE A 77 -18.18 12.79 14.68
C PHE A 77 -16.68 12.63 14.55
N CYS A 78 -15.88 13.60 15.03
CA CYS A 78 -14.42 13.54 15.02
C CYS A 78 -13.80 13.13 13.68
N LEU A 79 -14.26 13.74 12.58
CA LEU A 79 -13.72 13.44 11.26
C LEU A 79 -12.34 14.06 11.11
N VAL A 80 -11.41 13.29 10.53
CA VAL A 80 -10.05 13.76 10.22
C VAL A 80 -10.08 14.53 8.89
N PRO A 81 -9.29 15.61 8.75
CA PRO A 81 -9.36 16.45 7.57
C PRO A 81 -8.99 15.73 6.26
N VAL A 82 -9.86 15.84 5.25
CA VAL A 82 -9.60 15.43 3.86
C VAL A 82 -9.09 16.62 3.06
N PHE A 83 -7.81 16.58 2.71
CA PHE A 83 -7.15 17.62 1.93
C PHE A 83 -7.55 17.54 0.46
N SER A 84 -7.71 18.70 -0.18
CA SER A 84 -7.87 18.75 -1.62
C SER A 84 -6.56 18.36 -2.30
N MET A 85 -6.66 17.87 -3.53
CA MET A 85 -5.53 17.67 -4.41
C MET A 85 -5.93 18.31 -5.74
N GLU A 86 -5.14 19.23 -6.27
CA GLU A 86 -5.38 19.75 -7.62
C GLU A 86 -4.57 18.91 -8.62
N ALA A 87 -5.26 18.29 -9.57
CA ALA A 87 -4.58 17.78 -10.76
C ALA A 87 -3.86 18.96 -11.47
N PRO A 88 -2.57 18.82 -11.83
CA PRO A 88 -1.89 19.86 -12.59
C PRO A 88 -2.67 20.11 -13.88
N ALA A 89 -2.99 21.37 -14.18
CA ALA A 89 -3.82 21.73 -15.33
C ALA A 89 -3.27 21.12 -16.63
N VAL A 90 -3.88 20.02 -17.09
CA VAL A 90 -3.53 19.41 -18.37
C VAL A 90 -4.13 20.28 -19.46
N THR A 91 -3.25 20.93 -20.21
CA THR A 91 -3.67 21.62 -21.43
C THR A 91 -3.69 20.57 -22.52
N ASN A 92 -4.88 20.23 -23.02
CA ASN A 92 -5.02 19.34 -24.16
C ASN A 92 -4.23 19.91 -25.36
N GLU A 93 -3.82 19.06 -26.31
CA GLU A 93 -3.06 19.49 -27.50
C GLU A 93 -3.78 20.61 -28.31
N ASP A 94 -5.10 20.73 -28.16
CA ASP A 94 -5.93 21.74 -28.78
C ASP A 94 -6.08 23.05 -27.97
N GLY A 95 -5.45 23.14 -26.80
CA GLY A 95 -5.50 24.30 -25.91
C GLY A 95 -6.70 24.35 -24.96
N SER A 96 -7.56 23.32 -24.94
CA SER A 96 -8.63 23.19 -23.94
C SER A 96 -8.10 22.70 -22.60
N GLN A 97 -8.77 23.08 -21.52
CA GLN A 97 -8.54 22.48 -20.20
C GLN A 97 -9.43 21.25 -20.06
N SER A 98 -8.96 20.22 -19.35
CA SER A 98 -9.78 19.08 -18.98
C SER A 98 -11.01 19.54 -18.20
N GLU A 99 -12.18 18.95 -18.50
CA GLU A 99 -13.39 19.14 -17.69
C GLU A 99 -13.11 18.66 -16.25
N PRO A 100 -13.72 19.28 -15.21
CA PRO A 100 -13.63 18.78 -13.85
C PRO A 100 -14.25 17.37 -13.81
N VAL A 101 -13.45 16.37 -13.48
CA VAL A 101 -13.92 15.02 -13.15
C VAL A 101 -14.67 15.07 -11.81
N SER A 102 -15.83 14.44 -11.73
CA SER A 102 -16.54 14.24 -10.46
C SER A 102 -15.88 13.11 -9.68
N LYS A 103 -15.89 13.20 -8.34
CA LYS A 103 -15.47 12.07 -7.49
C LYS A 103 -16.39 10.87 -7.76
N GLU A 104 -15.86 9.84 -8.40
CA GLU A 104 -16.56 8.58 -8.61
C GLU A 104 -15.87 7.49 -7.78
N PHE A 105 -16.63 6.85 -6.88
CA PHE A 105 -16.11 5.82 -6.00
C PHE A 105 -16.16 4.47 -6.72
N TYR A 106 -14.99 3.94 -7.10
CA TYR A 106 -14.84 2.61 -7.69
C TYR A 106 -13.84 1.78 -6.89
N SER A 107 -14.05 0.47 -6.77
CA SER A 107 -12.94 -0.46 -6.50
C SER A 107 -12.23 -0.70 -7.83
N THR A 108 -11.08 -0.06 -8.06
CA THR A 108 -10.29 -0.31 -9.27
C THR A 108 -9.09 -1.17 -8.95
N ALA A 109 -8.66 -1.98 -9.92
CA ALA A 109 -7.49 -2.86 -9.79
C ALA A 109 -6.14 -2.11 -9.95
N THR A 110 -6.12 -0.77 -10.09
CA THR A 110 -4.87 -0.01 -10.31
C THR A 110 -4.87 1.33 -9.58
N THR A 111 -3.80 1.64 -8.85
CA THR A 111 -3.62 2.88 -8.07
C THR A 111 -3.86 4.17 -8.87
N VAL A 112 -3.43 4.21 -10.14
CA VAL A 112 -3.55 5.43 -11.00
C VAL A 112 -5.00 5.75 -11.32
N ALA A 113 -5.82 4.74 -11.66
CA ALA A 113 -7.24 4.96 -11.96
C ALA A 113 -8.01 5.44 -10.72
N THR A 114 -7.64 4.96 -9.53
CA THR A 114 -8.19 5.44 -8.26
C THR A 114 -7.79 6.88 -7.99
N LEU A 115 -6.52 7.25 -8.20
CA LEU A 115 -6.07 8.62 -8.04
C LEU A 115 -6.83 9.56 -8.98
N ASP A 116 -6.86 9.28 -10.29
CA ASP A 116 -7.56 10.13 -11.25
C ASP A 116 -9.06 10.32 -10.93
N ALA A 117 -9.70 9.33 -10.29
CA ALA A 117 -11.09 9.40 -9.82
C ALA A 117 -11.28 10.20 -8.50
N VAL A 118 -10.21 10.40 -7.71
CA VAL A 118 -10.24 11.04 -6.37
C VAL A 118 -9.63 12.46 -6.38
N LEU A 119 -8.83 12.79 -7.39
CA LEU A 119 -7.97 13.99 -7.49
C LEU A 119 -8.66 15.34 -7.79
N ILE A 120 -9.96 15.49 -7.53
CA ILE A 120 -10.64 16.77 -7.73
C ILE A 120 -11.32 17.22 -6.43
N PRO A 121 -11.19 18.51 -6.05
CA PRO A 121 -11.84 19.03 -4.85
C PRO A 121 -13.32 18.67 -4.86
N ALA A 122 -13.77 17.93 -3.85
CA ALA A 122 -15.18 17.57 -3.71
C ALA A 122 -16.06 18.83 -3.56
N ALA A 123 -15.48 19.91 -3.03
CA ALA A 123 -16.09 21.23 -2.87
C ALA A 123 -15.33 22.31 -3.70
N PRO A 124 -15.48 22.36 -5.04
CA PRO A 124 -14.71 23.27 -5.89
C PRO A 124 -14.95 24.75 -5.58
N ASP A 125 -16.11 25.10 -5.02
CA ASP A 125 -16.46 26.45 -4.58
C ASP A 125 -15.94 26.80 -3.18
N ALA A 126 -15.45 25.83 -2.42
CA ALA A 126 -14.83 26.04 -1.12
C ALA A 126 -13.30 26.18 -1.21
N VAL A 127 -12.68 25.92 -2.38
CA VAL A 127 -11.23 25.97 -2.56
C VAL A 127 -10.64 27.32 -2.17
N GLY A 128 -9.61 27.30 -1.32
CA GLY A 128 -8.93 28.48 -0.77
C GLY A 128 -9.73 29.22 0.31
N THR A 129 -10.81 28.63 0.82
CA THR A 129 -11.60 29.16 1.94
C THR A 129 -11.33 28.38 3.22
N TRP A 130 -11.73 28.92 4.38
CA TRP A 130 -11.63 28.22 5.66
C TRP A 130 -12.45 26.92 5.72
N ALA A 131 -13.46 26.79 4.86
CA ALA A 131 -14.38 25.65 4.84
C ALA A 131 -13.95 24.53 3.91
N GLU A 132 -12.88 24.68 3.13
CA GLU A 132 -12.44 23.72 2.10
C GLU A 132 -12.30 22.30 2.66
N THR A 133 -11.43 22.13 3.66
CA THR A 133 -11.11 20.81 4.21
C THR A 133 -12.33 20.20 4.90
N ILE A 134 -13.11 21.00 5.64
CA ILE A 134 -14.34 20.55 6.30
C ILE A 134 -15.38 20.08 5.26
N ALA A 135 -15.59 20.87 4.21
CA ALA A 135 -16.50 20.53 3.13
C ALA A 135 -16.08 19.24 2.41
N ASN A 136 -14.80 19.11 2.06
CA ASN A 136 -14.27 17.89 1.45
C ASN A 136 -14.46 16.67 2.37
N THR A 137 -14.25 16.85 3.67
CA THR A 137 -14.38 15.77 4.67
C THR A 137 -15.82 15.26 4.78
N VAL A 138 -16.81 16.16 4.89
CA VAL A 138 -18.22 15.72 5.01
C VAL A 138 -18.80 15.18 3.71
N LEU A 139 -18.28 15.63 2.56
CA LEU A 139 -18.63 15.08 1.25
C LEU A 139 -18.00 13.69 1.07
N GLU A 140 -16.77 13.49 1.51
CA GLU A 140 -16.12 12.18 1.47
C GLU A 140 -16.83 11.15 2.36
N ALA A 141 -17.26 11.59 3.54
CA ALA A 141 -18.08 10.81 4.44
C ALA A 141 -19.53 10.62 3.94
N ARG A 142 -19.92 11.25 2.82
CA ARG A 142 -21.28 11.23 2.24
C ARG A 142 -22.38 11.72 3.17
N LEU A 143 -22.03 12.54 4.16
CA LEU A 143 -22.97 13.13 5.11
C LEU A 143 -23.80 14.23 4.46
N MET A 144 -23.21 14.91 3.46
CA MET A 144 -23.84 15.95 2.66
C MET A 144 -23.60 15.65 1.17
N GLU A 145 -24.51 16.13 0.32
CA GLU A 145 -24.39 15.99 -1.13
C GLU A 145 -24.06 17.33 -1.79
N PRO A 146 -23.33 17.34 -2.92
CA PRO A 146 -23.19 18.53 -3.76
C PRO A 146 -24.54 19.00 -4.30
N ILE A 147 -24.69 20.31 -4.47
CA ILE A 147 -25.82 20.95 -5.14
C ILE A 147 -25.28 21.56 -6.44
N ASP A 148 -25.83 21.14 -7.59
CA ASP A 148 -25.36 21.57 -8.91
C ASP A 148 -23.84 21.41 -9.13
N GLY A 149 -23.24 20.37 -8.55
CA GLY A 149 -21.80 20.07 -8.66
C GLY A 149 -20.89 20.88 -7.73
N ALA A 150 -21.44 21.60 -6.74
CA ALA A 150 -20.69 22.40 -5.78
C ALA A 150 -21.17 22.15 -4.33
N PHE A 151 -20.35 22.52 -3.34
CA PHE A 151 -20.73 22.39 -1.94
C PHE A 151 -21.78 23.42 -1.52
N GLN A 152 -21.76 24.63 -2.06
CA GLN A 152 -22.70 25.73 -1.79
C GLN A 152 -22.82 26.10 -0.31
N GLY A 153 -21.68 26.41 0.33
CA GLY A 153 -21.57 26.61 1.78
C GLY A 153 -22.47 27.69 2.40
N ASP A 154 -22.81 28.73 1.64
CA ASP A 154 -23.65 29.85 2.11
C ASP A 154 -25.15 29.55 2.14
N LEU A 155 -25.61 28.48 1.48
CA LEU A 155 -27.03 28.13 1.50
C LEU A 155 -27.45 27.61 2.88
N THR A 156 -28.68 27.92 3.26
CA THR A 156 -29.28 27.40 4.49
C THR A 156 -29.82 25.98 4.30
N MET A 157 -29.87 25.20 5.38
CA MET A 157 -30.45 23.85 5.41
C MET A 157 -31.85 23.84 6.03
N SER A 158 -32.68 22.89 5.60
CA SER A 158 -33.93 22.58 6.31
C SER A 158 -33.71 21.66 7.52
N ARG A 159 -34.72 21.55 8.38
CA ARG A 159 -34.72 20.62 9.52
C ARG A 159 -34.53 19.18 9.07
N SER A 160 -35.27 18.73 8.05
CA SER A 160 -35.12 17.38 7.51
C SER A 160 -33.74 17.13 6.89
N GLN A 161 -33.17 18.13 6.20
CA GLN A 161 -31.85 18.00 5.59
C GLN A 161 -30.74 17.83 6.64
N PHE A 162 -30.77 18.63 7.72
CA PHE A 162 -29.76 18.53 8.76
C PHE A 162 -29.92 17.25 9.59
N ALA A 163 -31.16 16.91 9.98
CA ALA A 163 -31.45 15.65 10.67
C ALA A 163 -31.00 14.43 9.84
N LEU A 164 -31.21 14.45 8.52
CA LEU A 164 -30.75 13.38 7.63
C LEU A 164 -29.23 13.26 7.63
N ALA A 165 -28.50 14.38 7.58
CA ALA A 165 -27.03 14.37 7.62
C ALA A 165 -26.50 13.81 8.96
N VAL A 166 -27.14 14.15 10.08
CA VAL A 166 -26.79 13.59 11.40
C VAL A 166 -27.08 12.08 11.46
N MET A 167 -28.25 11.62 10.97
CA MET A 167 -28.58 10.19 10.96
C MET A 167 -27.68 9.39 10.01
N LYS A 168 -27.29 9.95 8.86
CA LYS A 168 -26.26 9.35 7.99
C LYS A 168 -24.92 9.19 8.73
N ALA A 169 -24.54 10.13 9.58
CA ALA A 169 -23.31 10.02 10.37
C ALA A 169 -23.42 8.96 11.47
N VAL A 170 -24.60 8.77 12.07
CA VAL A 170 -24.82 7.73 13.10
C VAL A 170 -24.90 6.32 12.50
N TYR A 171 -25.76 6.12 11.51
CA TYR A 171 -26.01 4.77 10.96
C TYR A 171 -25.05 4.37 9.83
N GLY A 172 -24.39 5.37 9.24
CA GLY A 172 -23.57 5.21 8.04
C GLY A 172 -24.36 5.48 6.77
N ALA A 173 -23.81 6.36 5.94
CA ALA A 173 -24.45 6.84 4.71
C ALA A 173 -24.66 5.74 3.66
N ASP A 174 -23.99 4.59 3.80
CA ASP A 174 -24.07 3.46 2.89
C ASP A 174 -25.20 2.47 3.24
N LYS A 175 -25.89 2.63 4.39
CA LYS A 175 -27.05 1.79 4.75
C LYS A 175 -28.28 2.13 3.91
N GLU A 176 -28.97 1.10 3.42
CA GLU A 176 -30.23 1.24 2.68
C GLU A 176 -31.45 1.29 3.62
N ILE A 177 -31.58 2.38 4.39
CA ILE A 177 -32.67 2.57 5.36
C ILE A 177 -33.38 3.93 5.20
N ASP A 178 -34.57 4.05 5.79
CA ASP A 178 -35.17 5.37 6.04
C ASP A 178 -34.57 5.96 7.32
N PHE A 179 -33.47 6.69 7.15
CA PHE A 179 -32.68 7.26 8.25
C PHE A 179 -33.50 8.08 9.25
N LEU A 180 -34.48 8.86 8.78
CA LEU A 180 -35.28 9.71 9.67
C LEU A 180 -36.30 8.89 10.44
N ALA A 181 -36.94 7.91 9.79
CA ALA A 181 -37.87 7.01 10.47
C ALA A 181 -37.15 6.16 11.52
N GLN A 182 -35.98 5.60 11.17
CA GLN A 182 -35.18 4.79 12.09
C GLN A 182 -34.67 5.64 13.26
N GLY A 183 -34.15 6.85 12.99
CA GLY A 183 -33.71 7.77 14.05
C GLY A 183 -34.82 8.17 15.02
N GLN A 184 -36.07 8.26 14.56
CA GLN A 184 -37.23 8.49 15.43
C GLN A 184 -37.58 7.26 16.26
N GLU A 185 -37.52 6.06 15.67
CA GLU A 185 -37.78 4.80 16.37
C GLU A 185 -36.75 4.54 17.48
N ASP A 186 -35.48 4.82 17.19
CA ASP A 186 -34.37 4.62 18.14
C ASP A 186 -34.23 5.76 19.16
N GLY A 187 -35.07 6.81 19.06
CA GLY A 187 -35.05 7.95 19.98
C GLY A 187 -33.84 8.88 19.81
N LEU A 188 -33.22 8.87 18.63
CA LEU A 188 -32.04 9.68 18.28
C LEU A 188 -32.39 11.03 17.65
N LEU A 189 -33.69 11.31 17.47
CA LEU A 189 -34.22 12.57 16.97
C LEU A 189 -35.19 13.20 18.00
N PRO A 190 -35.17 14.53 18.18
CA PRO A 190 -36.00 15.18 19.18
C PRO A 190 -37.50 15.12 18.84
N GLU A 191 -38.33 14.62 19.77
CA GLU A 191 -39.79 14.50 19.58
C GLU A 191 -40.48 15.87 19.43
N GLU A 192 -39.90 16.92 20.03
CA GLU A 192 -40.47 18.27 20.03
C GLU A 192 -40.25 19.03 18.71
N LEU A 193 -39.40 18.51 17.82
CA LEU A 193 -39.03 19.16 16.56
C LEU A 193 -39.67 18.45 15.36
N THR A 194 -40.61 19.13 14.70
CA THR A 194 -41.14 18.65 13.42
C THR A 194 -40.06 18.73 12.34
N LEU A 195 -39.71 17.59 11.74
CA LEU A 195 -38.78 17.49 10.62
C LEU A 195 -39.51 17.75 9.30
N ASP A 196 -39.35 18.96 8.78
CA ASP A 196 -39.90 19.42 7.51
C ASP A 196 -38.90 20.33 6.74
N ASP A 197 -39.36 20.92 5.64
CA ASP A 197 -38.57 21.81 4.78
C ASP A 197 -38.37 23.22 5.37
N THR A 198 -38.76 23.46 6.63
CA THR A 198 -38.48 24.72 7.31
C THR A 198 -36.98 24.86 7.53
N VAL A 199 -36.44 26.07 7.30
CA VAL A 199 -35.04 26.40 7.58
C VAL A 199 -34.74 26.14 9.06
N ILE A 200 -33.72 25.33 9.32
CA ILE A 200 -33.30 25.01 10.69
C ILE A 200 -32.48 26.16 11.27
N THR A 201 -32.71 26.48 12.53
CA THR A 201 -31.86 27.44 13.27
C THR A 201 -30.65 26.74 13.87
N ARG A 202 -29.61 27.51 14.23
CA ARG A 202 -28.42 26.99 14.93
C ARG A 202 -28.76 26.28 16.25
N GLY A 203 -29.74 26.80 17.00
CA GLY A 203 -30.22 26.19 18.24
C GLY A 203 -30.97 24.88 18.01
N GLU A 204 -31.85 24.81 16.99
CA GLU A 204 -32.51 23.56 16.63
C GLU A 204 -31.51 22.49 16.15
N ALA A 205 -30.47 22.91 15.41
CA ALA A 205 -29.40 22.03 14.98
C ALA A 205 -28.61 21.45 16.17
N ALA A 206 -28.28 22.29 17.16
CA ALA A 206 -27.66 21.84 18.40
C ALA A 206 -28.52 20.81 19.14
N LEU A 207 -29.84 21.02 19.21
CA LEU A 207 -30.76 20.05 19.83
C LEU A 207 -30.77 18.70 19.10
N VAL A 208 -30.84 18.71 17.76
CA VAL A 208 -30.79 17.48 16.95
C VAL A 208 -29.48 16.71 17.18
N LEU A 209 -28.34 17.42 17.14
CA LEU A 209 -27.03 16.81 17.26
C LEU A 209 -26.73 16.27 18.67
N ASP A 210 -27.11 17.00 19.71
CA ASP A 210 -26.99 16.55 21.09
C ASP A 210 -27.88 15.33 21.35
N THR A 211 -29.14 15.35 20.88
CA THR A 211 -30.06 14.21 21.00
C THR A 211 -29.49 12.95 20.36
N ALA A 212 -28.89 13.09 19.17
CA ALA A 212 -28.32 11.97 18.42
C ALA A 212 -27.04 11.41 19.04
N THR A 213 -26.23 12.24 19.72
CA THR A 213 -24.86 11.87 20.13
C THR A 213 -24.67 11.69 21.64
N LYS A 214 -25.63 12.08 22.48
CA LYS A 214 -25.49 12.06 23.95
C LYS A 214 -25.21 10.67 24.55
N ASP A 215 -25.70 9.61 23.90
CA ASP A 215 -25.60 8.22 24.37
C ASP A 215 -24.74 7.36 23.41
N LEU A 216 -24.02 8.00 22.48
CA LEU A 216 -23.13 7.31 21.54
C LEU A 216 -21.70 7.31 22.06
N THR A 217 -21.07 6.14 21.99
CA THR A 217 -19.61 6.02 22.07
C THR A 217 -19.08 5.86 20.65
N ILE A 218 -18.14 6.71 20.25
CA ILE A 218 -17.50 6.62 18.94
C ILE A 218 -16.16 5.93 19.13
N ILE A 219 -15.98 4.79 18.49
CA ILE A 219 -14.68 4.11 18.39
C ILE A 219 -14.11 4.43 17.02
N THR A 220 -12.93 5.04 16.97
CA THR A 220 -12.27 5.41 15.72
C THR A 220 -11.18 4.40 15.41
N THR A 221 -11.13 3.91 14.18
CA THR A 221 -9.98 3.19 13.65
C THR A 221 -9.33 4.02 12.55
N MET A 222 -8.02 4.20 12.64
CA MET A 222 -7.19 4.66 11.52
C MET A 222 -6.44 3.45 10.98
N SER A 223 -6.77 3.02 9.77
CA SER A 223 -6.26 1.76 9.23
C SER A 223 -5.43 1.92 7.97
N THR A 224 -4.37 1.12 7.89
CA THR A 224 -3.52 0.89 6.71
C THR A 224 -3.46 -0.61 6.40
N SER A 225 -2.89 -0.98 5.25
CA SER A 225 -2.50 -2.35 4.92
C SER A 225 -1.46 -2.31 3.81
N ASP A 226 -0.73 -3.41 3.62
CA ASP A 226 0.12 -3.65 2.45
C ASP A 226 1.14 -2.52 2.24
N ILE A 227 1.65 -1.92 3.33
CA ILE A 227 2.58 -0.79 3.27
C ILE A 227 3.81 -1.17 2.46
N HIS A 228 4.22 -2.45 2.52
CA HIS A 228 5.31 -2.98 1.72
C HIS A 228 6.57 -2.10 1.79
N GLY A 229 6.96 -1.68 3.01
CA GLY A 229 8.15 -0.86 3.23
C GLY A 229 8.10 0.55 2.62
N HIS A 230 6.98 1.00 2.06
CA HIS A 230 6.83 2.34 1.46
C HIS A 230 6.68 3.42 2.54
N MET A 231 7.80 3.77 3.18
CA MET A 231 7.81 4.77 4.26
C MET A 231 7.90 6.20 3.74
N THR A 232 8.48 6.40 2.55
CA THR A 232 8.67 7.71 1.92
C THR A 232 7.57 8.01 0.89
N PRO A 233 7.24 9.30 0.65
CA PRO A 233 6.40 9.68 -0.47
C PRO A 233 6.96 9.19 -1.81
N TYR A 234 6.08 8.87 -2.76
CA TYR A 234 6.45 8.43 -4.09
C TYR A 234 5.43 8.90 -5.13
N THR A 235 5.83 8.87 -6.41
CA THR A 235 4.94 9.18 -7.53
C THR A 235 4.61 7.88 -8.27
N PRO A 236 3.36 7.39 -8.20
CA PRO A 236 2.95 6.18 -8.92
C PRO A 236 3.23 6.27 -10.41
N SER A 237 3.61 5.14 -11.03
CA SER A 237 3.93 5.10 -12.47
C SER A 237 2.74 5.58 -13.30
N GLY A 238 2.92 6.65 -14.08
CA GLY A 238 1.87 7.25 -14.91
C GLY A 238 1.06 8.35 -14.21
N SER A 239 1.27 8.57 -12.91
CA SER A 239 0.71 9.71 -12.18
C SER A 239 1.61 10.95 -12.30
N ALA A 240 1.01 12.14 -12.22
CA ALA A 240 1.74 13.41 -12.07
C ALA A 240 1.81 13.87 -10.60
N ILE A 241 1.28 13.06 -9.67
CA ILE A 241 1.01 13.45 -8.30
C ILE A 241 1.69 12.50 -7.34
N GLU A 242 2.44 13.09 -6.42
CA GLU A 242 3.10 12.40 -5.32
C GLU A 242 2.08 12.07 -4.23
N VAL A 243 2.18 10.85 -3.71
CA VAL A 243 1.34 10.32 -2.64
C VAL A 243 2.20 9.54 -1.64
N GLY A 244 1.58 9.12 -0.55
CA GLY A 244 2.20 8.33 0.49
C GLY A 244 3.09 9.13 1.43
N GLY A 245 3.87 8.41 2.23
CA GLY A 245 4.71 8.97 3.28
C GLY A 245 4.16 8.70 4.68
N SER A 246 4.86 7.87 5.45
CA SER A 246 4.46 7.49 6.81
C SER A 246 4.42 8.66 7.77
N ALA A 247 5.25 9.70 7.57
CA ALA A 247 5.16 10.93 8.36
C ALA A 247 3.87 11.71 8.13
N ARG A 248 3.23 11.58 6.96
CA ARG A 248 1.91 12.17 6.66
C ARG A 248 0.80 11.37 7.34
N ALA A 249 0.88 10.04 7.30
CA ALA A 249 -0.04 9.17 8.02
C ALA A 249 0.01 9.43 9.54
N ALA A 250 1.21 9.59 10.11
CA ALA A 250 1.41 9.91 11.52
C ALA A 250 0.66 11.18 11.96
N TRP A 251 0.62 12.20 11.10
CA TRP A 251 -0.10 13.43 11.40
C TRP A 251 -1.61 13.20 11.46
N LEU A 252 -2.17 12.42 10.52
CA LEU A 252 -3.59 12.05 10.52
C LEU A 252 -3.96 11.22 11.75
N PHE A 253 -3.09 10.31 12.18
CA PHE A 253 -3.27 9.52 13.40
C PHE A 253 -3.32 10.42 14.65
N GLN A 254 -2.38 11.36 14.77
CA GLN A 254 -2.36 12.33 15.87
C GLN A 254 -3.61 13.22 15.88
N GLU A 255 -4.13 13.63 14.71
CA GLU A 255 -5.38 14.39 14.65
C GLU A 255 -6.61 13.56 15.04
N ALA A 256 -6.65 12.28 14.66
CA ALA A 256 -7.71 11.36 15.07
C ALA A 256 -7.72 11.19 16.61
N GLU A 257 -6.57 10.88 17.21
CA GLU A 257 -6.41 10.74 18.65
C GLU A 257 -6.72 12.03 19.40
N ARG A 258 -6.31 13.18 18.85
CA ARG A 258 -6.58 14.50 19.45
C ARG A 258 -8.08 14.78 19.51
N CYS A 259 -8.85 14.34 18.52
CA CYS A 259 -10.29 14.53 18.52
C CYS A 259 -11.00 13.48 19.39
N ASN A 260 -10.63 12.20 19.21
CA ASN A 260 -11.24 11.08 19.89
C ASN A 260 -10.17 10.22 20.56
N PRO A 261 -10.07 10.21 21.91
CA PRO A 261 -9.11 9.36 22.60
C PRO A 261 -9.43 7.86 22.48
N ASN A 262 -10.63 7.49 22.03
CA ASN A 262 -11.00 6.10 21.72
C ASN A 262 -10.61 5.76 20.26
N THR A 263 -9.37 6.07 19.89
CA THR A 263 -8.82 5.81 18.57
C THR A 263 -7.87 4.62 18.62
N PHE A 264 -7.99 3.70 17.65
CA PHE A 264 -7.05 2.62 17.41
C PHE A 264 -6.34 2.81 16.09
N ILE A 265 -5.03 2.63 16.08
CA ILE A 265 -4.22 2.68 14.86
C ILE A 265 -3.88 1.24 14.45
N LEU A 266 -4.42 0.78 13.32
CA LEU A 266 -4.45 -0.65 12.95
C LEU A 266 -3.86 -0.90 11.56
N ASP A 267 -3.20 -2.04 11.38
CA ASP A 267 -2.64 -2.41 10.08
C ASP A 267 -3.06 -3.82 9.61
N GLY A 268 -3.43 -3.93 8.34
CA GLY A 268 -3.84 -5.17 7.69
C GLY A 268 -2.70 -6.11 7.29
N GLY A 269 -1.45 -5.86 7.69
CA GLY A 269 -0.30 -6.75 7.43
C GLY A 269 0.57 -6.32 6.23
N ASP A 270 1.65 -7.07 5.99
CA ASP A 270 2.60 -6.86 4.89
C ASP A 270 3.39 -5.54 4.95
N SER A 271 3.73 -5.10 6.15
CA SER A 271 4.51 -3.87 6.38
C SER A 271 6.04 -3.97 6.18
N PRO A 272 6.76 -5.08 6.49
CA PRO A 272 8.23 -5.05 6.66
C PRO A 272 9.08 -5.41 5.43
N TYR A 273 8.52 -5.46 4.21
CA TYR A 273 9.20 -5.98 3.02
C TYR A 273 8.96 -5.11 1.77
N ASN A 274 9.82 -5.19 0.73
CA ASN A 274 9.64 -4.74 -0.67
C ASN A 274 10.35 -3.44 -1.11
N THR A 275 10.76 -2.56 -0.20
CA THR A 275 11.61 -1.40 -0.55
C THR A 275 13.07 -1.64 -0.15
N ASP A 276 14.02 -0.94 -0.79
CA ASP A 276 15.43 -1.03 -0.41
C ASP A 276 15.65 -0.69 1.08
N LEU A 277 14.91 0.30 1.60
CA LEU A 277 14.95 0.69 3.01
C LEU A 277 14.54 -0.46 3.94
N ALA A 278 13.43 -1.14 3.63
CA ALA A 278 12.93 -2.28 4.39
C ALA A 278 13.84 -3.51 4.22
N ASN A 279 14.27 -3.80 3.00
CA ASN A 279 15.05 -5.00 2.66
C ASN A 279 16.44 -4.97 3.30
N ILE A 280 17.14 -3.84 3.25
CA ILE A 280 18.48 -3.72 3.87
C ILE A 280 18.41 -3.75 5.39
N SER A 281 17.36 -3.16 5.97
CA SER A 281 17.16 -3.16 7.42
C SER A 281 16.54 -4.46 7.94
N LEU A 282 16.19 -5.41 7.06
CA LEU A 282 15.44 -6.65 7.37
C LEU A 282 14.12 -6.36 8.10
N GLY A 283 13.40 -5.32 7.67
CA GLY A 283 12.11 -4.89 8.19
C GLY A 283 12.16 -3.92 9.37
N LYS A 284 13.35 -3.64 9.95
CA LYS A 284 13.47 -2.77 11.13
C LYS A 284 13.03 -1.33 10.86
N SER A 285 13.25 -0.82 9.64
CA SER A 285 12.79 0.51 9.26
C SER A 285 11.27 0.63 9.36
N SER A 286 10.53 -0.40 8.93
CA SER A 286 9.08 -0.43 9.03
C SER A 286 8.62 -0.44 10.49
N VAL A 287 9.18 -1.34 11.30
CA VAL A 287 8.80 -1.46 12.72
C VAL A 287 9.08 -0.17 13.49
N ASP A 288 10.23 0.47 13.29
CA ASP A 288 10.57 1.71 14.01
C ASP A 288 9.68 2.88 13.61
N VAL A 289 9.36 3.00 12.33
CA VAL A 289 8.44 4.02 11.82
C VAL A 289 7.04 3.78 12.39
N MET A 290 6.56 2.54 12.40
CA MET A 290 5.25 2.18 12.97
C MET A 290 5.19 2.38 14.49
N ASN A 291 6.28 2.09 15.22
CA ASN A 291 6.40 2.42 16.64
C ASN A 291 6.22 3.93 16.87
N ALA A 292 6.89 4.77 16.06
CA ALA A 292 6.79 6.22 16.17
C ALA A 292 5.42 6.78 15.72
N GLN A 293 4.70 6.05 14.88
CA GLN A 293 3.32 6.37 14.47
C GLN A 293 2.27 6.01 15.52
N GLY A 294 2.61 5.14 16.49
CA GLY A 294 1.71 4.76 17.57
C GLY A 294 0.69 3.68 17.18
N TYR A 295 1.09 2.69 16.37
CA TYR A 295 0.20 1.55 16.08
C TYR A 295 -0.23 0.82 17.37
N ASP A 296 -1.46 0.30 17.38
CA ASP A 296 -1.97 -0.57 18.43
C ASP A 296 -1.76 -2.04 18.09
N ALA A 297 -2.09 -2.41 16.84
CA ALA A 297 -1.99 -3.77 16.37
C ALA A 297 -1.82 -3.86 14.84
N THR A 298 -1.17 -4.93 14.40
CA THR A 298 -1.11 -5.41 13.01
C THR A 298 -1.47 -6.90 12.97
N VAL A 299 -1.82 -7.42 11.80
CA VAL A 299 -1.91 -8.86 11.54
C VAL A 299 -0.73 -9.31 10.69
N LEU A 300 -0.22 -10.52 10.91
CA LEU A 300 0.79 -11.09 10.01
C LEU A 300 0.19 -11.31 8.61
N GLY A 301 0.79 -10.71 7.60
CA GLY A 301 0.56 -11.01 6.19
C GLY A 301 1.57 -12.03 5.65
N ASN A 302 1.50 -12.35 4.36
CA ASN A 302 2.41 -13.35 3.79
C ASN A 302 3.84 -12.84 3.69
N HIS A 303 4.04 -11.55 3.41
CA HIS A 303 5.35 -10.94 3.25
C HIS A 303 6.04 -10.67 4.59
N ASP A 304 5.34 -10.76 5.72
CA ASP A 304 5.96 -10.83 7.05
C ASP A 304 6.87 -12.07 7.20
N PHE A 305 6.62 -13.13 6.42
CA PHE A 305 7.40 -14.37 6.42
C PHE A 305 8.54 -14.42 5.38
N ASP A 306 8.83 -13.30 4.68
CA ASP A 306 9.87 -13.26 3.64
C ASP A 306 11.31 -13.30 4.17
N TYR A 307 11.48 -12.99 5.45
CA TYR A 307 12.70 -13.27 6.18
C TYR A 307 12.56 -14.56 6.99
N ALA A 308 13.69 -15.08 7.49
CA ALA A 308 13.65 -16.23 8.40
C ALA A 308 12.74 -15.95 9.60
N PHE A 309 11.99 -16.93 10.10
CA PHE A 309 11.04 -16.72 11.20
C PHE A 309 11.70 -16.12 12.46
N ASP A 310 12.96 -16.47 12.76
CA ASP A 310 13.73 -15.84 13.84
C ASP A 310 13.86 -14.31 13.69
N ASN A 311 13.94 -13.80 12.45
CA ASN A 311 13.93 -12.37 12.18
C ASN A 311 12.55 -11.77 12.50
N LEU A 312 11.47 -12.43 12.07
CA LEU A 312 10.10 -11.98 12.37
C LEU A 312 9.83 -11.95 13.88
N LEU A 313 10.29 -12.96 14.64
CA LEU A 313 10.25 -12.93 16.11
C LEU A 313 11.03 -11.75 16.68
N SER A 314 12.22 -11.44 16.13
CA SER A 314 13.00 -10.28 16.55
C SER A 314 12.35 -8.94 16.18
N LEU A 315 11.56 -8.88 15.11
CA LEU A 315 10.78 -7.71 14.74
C LEU A 315 9.61 -7.53 15.71
N ALA A 316 8.93 -8.62 16.07
CA ALA A 316 7.86 -8.60 17.07
C ALA A 316 8.36 -8.19 18.46
N ASP A 317 9.53 -8.67 18.89
CA ASP A 317 10.17 -8.22 20.15
C ASP A 317 10.57 -6.73 20.12
N ARG A 318 10.70 -6.14 18.93
CA ARG A 318 11.04 -4.73 18.70
C ARG A 318 9.79 -3.84 18.59
N ALA A 319 8.66 -4.41 18.18
CA ALA A 319 7.40 -3.69 18.02
C ALA A 319 6.88 -3.20 19.39
N GLU A 320 6.39 -1.96 19.42
CA GLU A 320 5.67 -1.38 20.57
C GLU A 320 4.15 -1.60 20.44
N TYR A 321 3.72 -2.33 19.41
CA TYR A 321 2.37 -2.70 19.06
C TYR A 321 2.21 -4.22 18.99
N ALA A 322 0.98 -4.72 19.04
CA ALA A 322 0.72 -6.15 18.95
C ALA A 322 0.83 -6.64 17.50
N MET A 323 1.60 -7.70 17.25
CA MET A 323 1.57 -8.43 15.98
C MET A 323 0.69 -9.68 16.18
N LEU A 324 -0.44 -9.76 15.49
CA LEU A 324 -1.47 -10.77 15.75
C LEU A 324 -1.50 -11.85 14.67
N SER A 325 -1.76 -13.10 15.07
CA SER A 325 -2.08 -14.19 14.14
C SER A 325 -2.74 -15.36 14.88
N ALA A 326 -4.02 -15.60 14.63
CA ALA A 326 -4.80 -16.64 15.28
C ALA A 326 -4.46 -18.05 14.81
N ASN A 327 -3.86 -18.21 13.63
CA ASN A 327 -3.66 -19.50 12.98
C ASN A 327 -2.19 -19.84 12.65
N THR A 328 -1.22 -19.08 13.17
CA THR A 328 0.21 -19.41 13.08
C THR A 328 0.68 -20.15 14.33
N TYR A 329 1.17 -21.37 14.16
CA TYR A 329 1.59 -22.24 15.27
C TYR A 329 3.01 -22.75 15.10
N TRP A 330 3.68 -23.02 16.21
CA TRP A 330 4.79 -23.95 16.21
C TRP A 330 4.31 -25.36 15.85
N LYS A 331 5.19 -26.18 15.28
CA LYS A 331 4.90 -27.58 14.93
C LYS A 331 4.51 -28.49 16.11
N ASP A 332 4.67 -28.03 17.34
CA ASP A 332 4.19 -28.73 18.53
C ASP A 332 2.74 -28.38 18.92
N GLY A 333 2.08 -27.52 18.12
CA GLY A 333 0.70 -27.10 18.27
C GLY A 333 0.49 -25.92 19.22
N THR A 334 1.56 -25.21 19.62
CA THR A 334 1.47 -24.01 20.47
C THR A 334 1.61 -22.73 19.66
N TYR A 335 1.04 -21.62 20.15
CA TYR A 335 1.28 -20.30 19.58
C TYR A 335 2.71 -19.82 19.85
N PRO A 336 3.36 -19.14 18.88
CA PRO A 336 4.49 -18.27 19.19
C PRO A 336 4.05 -17.18 20.18
N GLU A 337 4.83 -16.97 21.24
CA GLU A 337 4.45 -16.05 22.32
C GLU A 337 4.37 -14.57 21.88
N GLN A 338 5.08 -14.23 20.79
CA GLN A 338 5.05 -12.94 20.13
C GLN A 338 3.74 -12.68 19.35
N PHE A 339 3.02 -13.72 18.96
CA PHE A 339 1.86 -13.64 18.07
C PHE A 339 0.61 -14.16 18.78
N GLU A 340 0.04 -13.33 19.65
CA GLU A 340 -1.23 -13.64 20.28
C GLU A 340 -2.37 -13.65 19.23
N PRO A 341 -3.40 -14.48 19.40
CA PRO A 341 -4.52 -14.56 18.46
C PRO A 341 -5.37 -13.27 18.46
N TYR A 342 -5.49 -12.62 19.62
CA TYR A 342 -6.22 -11.38 19.80
C TYR A 342 -5.78 -10.64 21.07
N ILE A 343 -6.08 -9.34 21.12
CA ILE A 343 -5.97 -8.50 22.32
C ILE A 343 -7.33 -7.89 22.66
N ILE A 344 -7.54 -7.49 23.91
CA ILE A 344 -8.72 -6.73 24.34
C ILE A 344 -8.28 -5.37 24.88
N LYS A 345 -8.89 -4.30 24.36
CA LYS A 345 -8.70 -2.91 24.81
C LYS A 345 -10.01 -2.40 25.42
N GLU A 346 -9.94 -1.56 26.45
CA GLU A 346 -11.11 -0.95 27.09
C GLU A 346 -11.20 0.54 26.70
N VAL A 347 -12.34 0.96 26.17
CA VAL A 347 -12.63 2.35 25.75
C VAL A 347 -14.00 2.78 26.25
N ASP A 348 -14.05 3.83 27.06
CA ASP A 348 -15.29 4.33 27.69
C ASP A 348 -16.17 3.25 28.35
N GLY A 349 -15.54 2.20 28.89
CA GLY A 349 -16.22 1.09 29.57
C GLY A 349 -16.72 -0.02 28.63
N LEU A 350 -16.50 0.11 27.32
CA LEU A 350 -16.65 -0.96 26.33
C LEU A 350 -15.34 -1.74 26.18
N LYS A 351 -15.45 -3.03 25.94
CA LYS A 351 -14.32 -3.88 25.56
C LYS A 351 -14.32 -4.11 24.06
N VAL A 352 -13.18 -3.86 23.44
CA VAL A 352 -12.95 -4.06 22.02
C VAL A 352 -11.91 -5.16 21.85
N ALA A 353 -12.31 -6.27 21.24
CA ALA A 353 -11.38 -7.30 20.84
C ALA A 353 -10.83 -6.98 19.45
N ILE A 354 -9.50 -7.09 19.29
CA ILE A 354 -8.82 -6.99 18.00
C ILE A 354 -8.19 -8.35 17.74
N VAL A 355 -8.72 -9.06 16.75
CA VAL A 355 -8.33 -10.43 16.37
C VAL A 355 -7.47 -10.36 15.12
N GLY A 356 -6.42 -11.18 15.01
CA GLY A 356 -5.62 -11.30 13.78
C GLY A 356 -5.84 -12.64 13.09
N LEU A 357 -6.01 -12.65 11.77
CA LEU A 357 -6.13 -13.88 10.97
C LEU A 357 -5.28 -13.79 9.70
N THR A 358 -4.42 -14.79 9.50
CA THR A 358 -3.42 -14.84 8.42
C THR A 358 -3.80 -15.89 7.37
N ASP A 359 -3.53 -15.65 6.08
CA ASP A 359 -3.76 -16.65 5.03
C ASP A 359 -2.99 -17.94 5.33
N ASP A 360 -3.69 -19.08 5.43
CA ASP A 360 -3.07 -20.38 5.64
C ASP A 360 -2.28 -20.91 4.42
N GLY A 361 -2.44 -20.22 3.28
CA GLY A 361 -1.64 -20.29 2.07
C GLY A 361 -0.29 -19.57 2.16
N SER A 362 -0.03 -18.73 3.17
CA SER A 362 1.21 -17.93 3.29
C SER A 362 2.50 -18.76 3.30
N LYS A 363 2.46 -20.01 3.78
CA LYS A 363 3.60 -20.95 3.68
C LYS A 363 4.07 -21.20 2.25
N ALA A 364 3.20 -20.99 1.27
CA ALA A 364 3.43 -21.30 -0.14
C ALA A 364 3.90 -20.10 -0.96
N THR A 365 3.96 -18.92 -0.35
CA THR A 365 4.31 -17.63 -0.97
C THR A 365 5.62 -17.05 -0.41
N THR A 366 6.36 -17.85 0.35
CA THR A 366 7.68 -17.50 0.86
C THR A 366 8.64 -18.70 0.76
N HIS A 367 9.93 -18.48 1.05
CA HIS A 367 10.92 -19.54 1.01
C HIS A 367 10.67 -20.59 2.11
N PHE A 368 10.66 -21.88 1.76
CA PHE A 368 10.37 -22.99 2.69
C PHE A 368 11.18 -22.93 3.99
N SER A 369 12.46 -22.53 3.93
CA SER A 369 13.28 -22.44 5.15
C SER A 369 12.83 -21.36 6.12
N ASN A 370 12.11 -20.34 5.66
CA ASN A 370 11.61 -19.26 6.51
C ASN A 370 10.51 -19.75 7.42
N THR A 371 9.67 -20.68 6.97
CA THR A 371 8.50 -21.19 7.71
C THR A 371 8.67 -22.64 8.18
N GLN A 372 9.88 -23.21 8.07
CA GLN A 372 10.12 -24.64 8.32
C GLN A 372 9.85 -25.09 9.76
N ASP A 373 9.80 -24.17 10.73
CA ASP A 373 9.59 -24.48 12.15
C ASP A 373 8.16 -24.23 12.62
N ILE A 374 7.32 -23.64 11.75
CA ILE A 374 5.92 -23.32 12.01
C ILE A 374 4.97 -24.09 11.09
N GLU A 375 3.69 -24.01 11.40
CA GLU A 375 2.58 -24.49 10.59
C GLU A 375 1.42 -23.49 10.65
N PHE A 376 0.65 -23.45 9.57
CA PHE A 376 -0.55 -22.62 9.44
C PHE A 376 -1.76 -23.54 9.53
N HIS A 377 -2.65 -23.26 10.46
CA HIS A 377 -3.92 -23.98 10.63
C HIS A 377 -5.00 -23.32 9.78
N ASP A 378 -6.09 -24.06 9.51
CA ASP A 378 -7.19 -23.61 8.65
C ASP A 378 -7.77 -22.29 9.18
N GLN A 379 -7.73 -21.26 8.34
CA GLN A 379 -8.11 -19.91 8.74
C GLN A 379 -9.61 -19.79 9.08
N TRP A 380 -10.48 -20.62 8.51
CA TRP A 380 -11.92 -20.56 8.76
C TRP A 380 -12.29 -21.27 10.05
N GLU A 381 -11.76 -22.47 10.29
CA GLU A 381 -12.01 -23.24 11.51
C GLU A 381 -11.43 -22.50 12.73
N VAL A 382 -10.17 -22.09 12.66
CA VAL A 382 -9.51 -21.38 13.76
C VAL A 382 -10.04 -19.96 13.91
N GLY A 383 -10.30 -19.26 12.80
CA GLY A 383 -10.89 -17.93 12.83
C GLY A 383 -12.24 -17.92 13.54
N GLN A 384 -13.14 -18.86 13.22
CA GLN A 384 -14.43 -18.97 13.91
C GLN A 384 -14.28 -19.30 15.39
N GLU A 385 -13.36 -20.20 15.75
CA GLU A 385 -13.12 -20.54 17.16
C GLU A 385 -12.64 -19.33 17.96
N VAL A 386 -11.65 -18.60 17.44
CA VAL A 386 -11.03 -17.46 18.12
C VAL A 386 -11.97 -16.27 18.18
N VAL A 387 -12.70 -15.95 17.11
CA VAL A 387 -13.71 -14.88 17.12
C VAL A 387 -14.81 -15.19 18.14
N ALA A 388 -15.28 -16.43 18.23
CA ALA A 388 -16.28 -16.79 19.24
C ALA A 388 -15.77 -16.67 20.69
N GLN A 389 -14.46 -16.83 20.93
CA GLN A 389 -13.84 -16.55 22.23
C GLN A 389 -13.79 -15.05 22.50
N ALA A 390 -13.35 -14.27 21.51
CA ALA A 390 -13.27 -12.82 21.60
C ALA A 390 -14.65 -12.17 21.85
N ASP A 391 -15.66 -12.56 21.06
CA ASP A 391 -17.05 -12.10 21.16
C ASP A 391 -17.68 -12.41 22.54
N ALA A 392 -17.33 -13.54 23.15
CA ALA A 392 -17.81 -13.87 24.49
C ALA A 392 -17.24 -12.96 25.60
N GLU A 393 -16.19 -12.20 25.32
CA GLU A 393 -15.45 -11.38 26.30
C GLU A 393 -15.48 -9.88 26.00
N ALA A 394 -15.90 -9.49 24.79
CA ALA A 394 -15.91 -8.12 24.26
C ALA A 394 -17.31 -7.65 23.89
N ASP A 395 -17.48 -6.33 23.77
CA ASP A 395 -18.70 -5.69 23.27
C ASP A 395 -18.60 -5.40 21.76
N VAL A 396 -17.37 -5.25 21.24
CA VAL A 396 -17.09 -5.03 19.81
C VAL A 396 -15.93 -5.92 19.38
N VAL A 397 -16.06 -6.59 18.23
CA VAL A 397 -15.01 -7.42 17.63
C VAL A 397 -14.55 -6.82 16.30
N ILE A 398 -13.26 -6.46 16.26
CA ILE A 398 -12.55 -6.02 15.07
C ILE A 398 -11.62 -7.14 14.61
N LEU A 399 -11.80 -7.65 13.40
CA LEU A 399 -10.90 -8.63 12.80
C LEU A 399 -9.93 -7.94 11.83
N LEU A 400 -8.63 -8.09 12.06
CA LEU A 400 -7.58 -7.82 11.10
C LEU A 400 -7.34 -9.10 10.29
N ALA A 401 -7.63 -9.06 8.98
CA ALA A 401 -7.58 -10.23 8.11
C ALA A 401 -6.63 -9.99 6.94
N HIS A 402 -5.67 -10.90 6.73
CA HIS A 402 -4.76 -10.84 5.59
C HIS A 402 -4.87 -12.12 4.76
N LEU A 403 -5.90 -12.19 3.87
CA LEU A 403 -6.37 -13.45 3.25
C LEU A 403 -6.37 -13.47 1.70
N HIS A 404 -5.50 -12.72 1.02
CA HIS A 404 -5.23 -12.84 -0.44
C HIS A 404 -6.46 -13.05 -1.34
N GLY A 405 -7.44 -12.16 -1.21
CA GLY A 405 -8.65 -12.09 -2.02
C GLY A 405 -9.89 -12.62 -1.31
N ALA A 406 -9.71 -13.35 -0.20
CA ALA A 406 -10.79 -13.98 0.55
C ALA A 406 -11.35 -13.11 1.70
N ASN A 407 -10.83 -11.90 1.92
CA ASN A 407 -11.33 -10.96 2.93
C ASN A 407 -12.86 -10.79 2.85
N ASN A 408 -13.41 -10.52 1.66
CA ASN A 408 -14.87 -10.36 1.49
C ASN A 408 -15.70 -11.63 1.78
N ASP A 409 -15.07 -12.81 1.87
CA ASP A 409 -15.76 -14.05 2.24
C ASP A 409 -15.87 -14.20 3.77
N VAL A 410 -15.01 -13.52 4.55
CA VAL A 410 -14.94 -13.61 6.02
C VAL A 410 -16.31 -13.47 6.68
N PRO A 411 -17.14 -12.44 6.39
CA PRO A 411 -18.42 -12.28 7.08
C PRO A 411 -19.41 -13.42 6.82
N THR A 412 -19.24 -14.17 5.73
CA THR A 412 -20.09 -15.33 5.39
C THR A 412 -19.57 -16.66 5.95
N LYS A 413 -18.38 -16.64 6.57
CA LYS A 413 -17.66 -17.82 7.07
C LYS A 413 -17.43 -17.78 8.57
N ILE A 414 -17.32 -16.58 9.13
CA ILE A 414 -17.01 -16.35 10.54
C ILE A 414 -18.08 -15.41 11.11
N ASP A 415 -18.91 -15.96 12.00
CA ASP A 415 -19.91 -15.19 12.74
C ASP A 415 -19.25 -14.44 13.92
N GLY A 416 -19.81 -13.28 14.28
CA GLY A 416 -19.42 -12.53 15.49
C GLY A 416 -18.42 -11.39 15.24
N ILE A 417 -18.37 -10.85 14.03
CA ILE A 417 -17.47 -9.77 13.64
C ILE A 417 -18.29 -8.51 13.36
N ASP A 418 -17.99 -7.40 14.04
CA ASP A 418 -18.60 -6.11 13.75
C ASP A 418 -17.89 -5.39 12.60
N MET A 419 -16.56 -5.48 12.57
CA MET A 419 -15.72 -4.83 11.57
C MET A 419 -14.55 -5.71 11.17
N GLU A 420 -14.27 -5.76 9.89
CA GLU A 420 -13.08 -6.38 9.30
C GLU A 420 -12.21 -5.30 8.66
N ILE A 421 -10.90 -5.38 8.88
CA ILE A 421 -9.88 -4.60 8.17
C ILE A 421 -9.01 -5.60 7.40
N GLY A 422 -9.16 -5.58 6.07
CA GLY A 422 -8.49 -6.51 5.16
C GLY A 422 -7.09 -6.05 4.74
N GLY A 423 -6.24 -7.00 4.36
CA GLY A 423 -4.96 -6.81 3.66
C GLY A 423 -4.72 -7.91 2.61
N GLY A 424 -3.69 -7.75 1.78
CA GLY A 424 -3.24 -8.73 0.77
C GLY A 424 -3.88 -8.57 -0.62
N ASN A 425 -4.76 -7.59 -0.79
CA ASN A 425 -5.56 -7.40 -2.02
C ASN A 425 -5.28 -6.08 -2.75
N ASP A 426 -4.49 -5.18 -2.15
CA ASP A 426 -4.22 -3.82 -2.63
C ASP A 426 -5.46 -3.04 -3.08
N THR A 427 -6.62 -3.36 -2.50
CA THR A 427 -7.91 -2.89 -2.98
C THR A 427 -8.27 -1.57 -2.31
N PHE A 428 -8.47 -0.55 -3.13
CA PHE A 428 -9.00 0.73 -2.67
C PHE A 428 -10.52 0.75 -2.82
N GLY A 429 -11.23 1.22 -1.80
CA GLY A 429 -12.66 1.47 -1.93
C GLY A 429 -13.34 1.88 -0.65
N ARG A 430 -14.64 2.14 -0.76
CA ARG A 430 -15.51 2.28 0.42
C ARG A 430 -15.75 0.92 1.07
N PRO A 431 -16.12 0.90 2.35
CA PRO A 431 -16.44 -0.34 3.04
C PRO A 431 -17.61 -1.05 2.37
N LEU A 432 -17.58 -2.37 2.42
CA LEU A 432 -18.73 -3.21 2.10
C LEU A 432 -19.47 -3.52 3.41
N ASN A 433 -20.78 -3.60 3.35
CA ASN A 433 -21.58 -4.15 4.45
C ASN A 433 -22.07 -5.54 4.02
N ILE A 434 -21.52 -6.58 4.63
CA ILE A 434 -21.79 -7.99 4.30
C ILE A 434 -22.23 -8.67 5.60
N GLU A 435 -23.48 -9.15 5.63
CA GLU A 435 -24.05 -9.84 6.81
C GLU A 435 -23.86 -9.05 8.12
N ASP A 436 -24.07 -7.73 8.06
CA ASP A 436 -23.91 -6.76 9.15
C ASP A 436 -22.46 -6.46 9.60
N THR A 437 -21.45 -7.11 9.01
CA THR A 437 -20.03 -6.77 9.20
C THR A 437 -19.58 -5.66 8.24
N VAL A 438 -18.84 -4.68 8.78
CA VAL A 438 -18.22 -3.61 7.99
C VAL A 438 -16.85 -4.06 7.49
N VAL A 439 -16.72 -4.34 6.19
CA VAL A 439 -15.46 -4.79 5.56
C VAL A 439 -14.72 -3.61 4.97
N VAL A 440 -13.57 -3.26 5.56
CA VAL A 440 -12.70 -2.17 5.11
C VAL A 440 -11.50 -2.71 4.36
N ASN A 441 -11.24 -2.15 3.17
CA ASN A 441 -10.04 -2.42 2.41
C ASN A 441 -9.17 -1.15 2.38
N PRO A 442 -8.06 -1.10 3.14
CA PRO A 442 -7.28 0.12 3.31
C PRO A 442 -6.46 0.56 2.09
N GLY A 443 -6.37 -0.27 1.05
CA GLY A 443 -5.54 -0.03 -0.12
C GLY A 443 -4.20 -0.75 0.00
N GLY A 444 -3.12 -0.09 -0.41
CA GLY A 444 -1.76 -0.64 -0.32
C GLY A 444 -0.68 0.40 -0.60
N VAL A 445 0.57 -0.02 -0.44
CA VAL A 445 1.82 0.72 -0.66
C VAL A 445 1.85 2.10 0.01
N GLY A 446 1.15 2.23 1.15
CA GLY A 446 1.09 3.46 1.91
C GLY A 446 0.45 4.65 1.16
N THR A 447 -0.45 4.41 0.19
CA THR A 447 -1.06 5.50 -0.59
C THR A 447 -2.05 6.34 0.22
N CYS A 448 -2.84 5.70 1.08
CA CYS A 448 -3.91 6.32 1.84
C CYS A 448 -4.05 5.74 3.24
N VAL A 449 -4.83 6.44 4.06
CA VAL A 449 -5.27 6.02 5.39
C VAL A 449 -6.79 6.03 5.40
N ASN A 450 -7.39 5.04 6.05
CA ASN A 450 -8.84 4.98 6.21
C ASN A 450 -9.24 5.32 7.63
N GLN A 451 -10.12 6.30 7.78
CA GLN A 451 -10.80 6.57 9.03
C GLN A 451 -12.14 5.86 9.02
N THR A 452 -12.39 5.00 10.00
CA THR A 452 -13.72 4.43 10.28
C THR A 452 -14.13 4.74 11.70
N ASN A 453 -15.30 5.33 11.88
CA ASN A 453 -15.86 5.64 13.19
C ASN A 453 -17.05 4.71 13.42
N LEU A 454 -16.91 3.70 14.27
CA LEU A 454 -17.99 2.83 14.71
C LEU A 454 -18.81 3.57 15.78
N ASN A 455 -20.09 3.76 15.52
CA ASN A 455 -21.01 4.42 16.45
C ASN A 455 -21.70 3.35 17.30
N VAL A 456 -21.29 3.24 18.56
CA VAL A 456 -21.78 2.23 19.49
C VAL A 456 -22.80 2.84 20.43
N LYS A 457 -23.92 2.14 20.64
CA LYS A 457 -24.95 2.48 21.61
C LYS A 457 -25.38 1.24 22.36
N ASP A 458 -25.45 1.33 23.69
CA ASP A 458 -25.87 0.21 24.55
C ASP A 458 -25.04 -1.07 24.35
N GLY A 459 -23.79 -0.95 23.93
CA GLY A 459 -22.87 -2.06 23.65
C GLY A 459 -22.98 -2.65 22.25
N GLU A 460 -23.83 -2.11 21.37
CA GLU A 460 -24.03 -2.60 20.00
C GLU A 460 -23.63 -1.54 18.95
N VAL A 461 -23.01 -1.98 17.85
CA VAL A 461 -22.66 -1.10 16.73
C VAL A 461 -23.91 -0.72 15.92
N LEU A 462 -24.30 0.55 15.96
CA LEU A 462 -25.43 1.06 15.17
C LEU A 462 -25.07 1.29 13.70
N GLY A 463 -23.82 1.62 13.43
CA GLY A 463 -23.37 2.01 12.10
C GLY A 463 -21.97 2.62 12.12
N TYR A 464 -21.55 3.16 10.98
CA TYR A 464 -20.20 3.70 10.83
C TYR A 464 -20.15 4.95 9.96
N THR A 465 -19.22 5.88 10.25
CA THR A 465 -18.78 6.88 9.27
C THR A 465 -17.42 6.49 8.70
N PHE A 466 -17.18 6.78 7.42
CA PHE A 466 -15.94 6.38 6.73
C PHE A 466 -15.39 7.49 5.84
N ASN A 467 -14.07 7.70 5.90
CA ASN A 467 -13.29 8.49 4.95
C ASN A 467 -12.08 7.69 4.46
N GLN A 468 -11.80 7.75 3.15
CA GLN A 468 -10.53 7.32 2.58
C GLN A 468 -9.67 8.55 2.28
N ILE A 469 -8.54 8.68 2.97
CA ILE A 469 -7.72 9.88 2.98
C ILE A 469 -6.42 9.60 2.24
N ILE A 470 -6.29 10.13 1.02
CA ILE A 470 -5.05 10.03 0.24
C ILE A 470 -3.95 10.85 0.93
N LEU A 471 -2.76 10.27 1.08
CA LEU A 471 -1.59 10.92 1.67
C LEU A 471 -0.91 11.85 0.65
N SER A 472 -1.58 12.96 0.33
CA SER A 472 -1.08 13.98 -0.59
C SER A 472 0.03 14.84 0.03
N SER A 473 0.71 15.63 -0.81
CA SER A 473 1.68 16.64 -0.34
C SER A 473 1.07 17.76 0.52
N ASP A 474 -0.25 17.89 0.57
CA ASP A 474 -0.94 18.88 1.42
C ASP A 474 -1.18 18.37 2.84
N VAL A 475 -1.05 17.06 3.07
CA VAL A 475 -1.07 16.48 4.42
C VAL A 475 0.24 16.85 5.13
N PRO A 476 0.19 17.48 6.32
CA PRO A 476 1.39 17.80 7.07
C PRO A 476 2.18 16.55 7.49
N GLU A 477 3.48 16.71 7.69
CA GLU A 477 4.38 15.63 8.10
C GLU A 477 4.80 15.76 9.58
N VAL A 478 4.96 14.63 10.26
CA VAL A 478 5.53 14.57 11.62
C VAL A 478 7.04 14.44 11.55
N GLU A 479 7.76 15.47 12.00
CA GLU A 479 9.24 15.56 11.96
C GLU A 479 9.91 14.35 12.62
N ALA A 480 9.44 13.91 13.78
CA ALA A 480 10.02 12.75 14.49
C ALA A 480 9.96 11.43 13.70
N VAL A 481 8.96 11.27 12.82
CA VAL A 481 8.86 10.08 11.95
C VAL A 481 9.81 10.23 10.76
N ASN A 482 9.92 11.44 10.20
CA ASN A 482 10.89 11.72 9.14
C ASN A 482 12.34 11.51 9.62
N ASP A 483 12.68 11.91 10.84
CA ASP A 483 14.02 11.71 11.41
C ASP A 483 14.43 10.22 11.40
N ILE A 484 13.51 9.32 11.74
CA ILE A 484 13.75 7.86 11.71
C ILE A 484 13.98 7.38 10.28
N ILE A 485 13.16 7.84 9.34
CA ILE A 485 13.28 7.47 7.93
C ILE A 485 14.62 7.97 7.37
N GLU A 486 15.02 9.21 7.70
CA GLU A 486 16.28 9.81 7.27
C GLU A 486 17.50 9.05 7.83
N ASP A 487 17.44 8.57 9.07
CA ASP A 487 18.51 7.76 9.66
C ASP A 487 18.71 6.45 8.88
N TYR A 488 17.63 5.73 8.57
CA TYR A 488 17.71 4.52 7.73
C TYR A 488 18.13 4.83 6.30
N GLN A 489 17.70 5.96 5.73
CA GLN A 489 18.12 6.39 4.40
C GLN A 489 19.62 6.68 4.37
N ALA A 490 20.17 7.30 5.41
CA ALA A 490 21.60 7.55 5.52
C ALA A 490 22.41 6.25 5.63
N GLU A 491 21.89 5.23 6.33
CA GLU A 491 22.51 3.90 6.38
C GLU A 491 22.47 3.20 5.00
N LEU A 492 21.34 3.29 4.30
CA LEU A 492 21.16 2.78 2.94
C LEU A 492 22.14 3.47 1.98
N ASP A 493 22.20 4.80 1.99
CA ASP A 493 23.11 5.59 1.14
C ASP A 493 24.57 5.20 1.40
N ALA A 494 24.96 5.04 2.67
CA ALA A 494 26.32 4.62 3.03
C ALA A 494 26.68 3.21 2.51
N GLN A 495 25.70 2.29 2.44
CA GLN A 495 25.89 0.97 1.84
C GLN A 495 25.96 1.03 0.31
N MET A 496 25.12 1.86 -0.32
CA MET A 496 25.14 2.07 -1.76
C MET A 496 26.46 2.67 -2.24
N ASP A 497 27.08 3.52 -1.43
CA ASP A 497 28.39 4.13 -1.67
C ASP A 497 29.59 3.17 -1.42
N GLU A 498 29.37 1.94 -0.94
CA GLU A 498 30.46 0.99 -0.71
C GLU A 498 31.13 0.63 -2.04
N VAL A 499 32.42 0.99 -2.17
CA VAL A 499 33.25 0.60 -3.31
C VAL A 499 33.59 -0.88 -3.20
N ILE A 500 33.01 -1.67 -4.09
CA ILE A 500 33.21 -3.12 -4.20
C ILE A 500 34.30 -3.47 -5.21
N GLY A 501 34.65 -2.60 -6.15
CA GLY A 501 35.70 -2.93 -7.12
C GLY A 501 36.16 -1.75 -7.97
N GLN A 502 36.93 -2.07 -9.01
CA GLN A 502 37.47 -1.09 -9.97
C GLN A 502 37.19 -1.53 -11.40
N CYS A 503 36.49 -0.70 -12.16
CA CYS A 503 36.30 -0.89 -13.58
C CYS A 503 37.48 -0.26 -14.35
N ALA A 504 38.22 -1.08 -15.09
CA ALA A 504 39.47 -0.65 -15.75
C ALA A 504 39.27 0.36 -16.89
N SER A 505 38.07 0.44 -17.46
CA SER A 505 37.71 1.32 -18.58
C SER A 505 36.20 1.45 -18.71
N ASP A 506 35.71 2.52 -19.34
CA ASP A 506 34.30 2.66 -19.65
C ASP A 506 33.78 1.45 -20.43
N ILE A 507 32.71 0.84 -19.93
CA ILE A 507 32.13 -0.34 -20.57
C ILE A 507 31.05 0.12 -21.55
N ALA A 508 31.22 -0.24 -22.83
CA ALA A 508 30.23 0.06 -23.85
C ALA A 508 28.88 -0.58 -23.50
N TRP A 509 27.87 0.26 -23.35
CA TRP A 509 26.52 -0.14 -22.93
C TRP A 509 25.45 0.70 -23.63
N SER A 510 24.35 0.05 -23.99
CA SER A 510 23.05 0.68 -24.23
C SER A 510 21.96 -0.39 -24.13
N SER A 511 20.72 0.01 -23.83
CA SER A 511 19.60 -0.93 -23.80
C SER A 511 19.43 -1.69 -25.13
N PRO A 512 19.55 -1.07 -26.33
CA PRO A 512 19.55 -1.83 -27.59
C PRO A 512 20.69 -2.83 -27.72
N LEU A 513 21.91 -2.48 -27.29
CA LEU A 513 23.10 -3.31 -27.47
C LEU A 513 22.92 -4.68 -26.80
N VAL A 514 22.50 -4.70 -25.54
CA VAL A 514 22.39 -5.97 -24.80
C VAL A 514 21.17 -6.80 -25.15
N ARG A 515 20.25 -6.20 -25.90
CA ARG A 515 19.03 -6.83 -26.40
C ARG A 515 19.15 -7.32 -27.83
N THR A 516 20.31 -7.15 -28.48
CA THR A 516 20.47 -7.50 -29.90
C THR A 516 21.81 -8.15 -30.26
N GLN A 517 22.81 -8.08 -29.39
CA GLN A 517 24.15 -8.60 -29.65
C GLN A 517 24.90 -8.94 -28.34
N GLU A 518 26.08 -9.56 -28.46
CA GLU A 518 26.98 -9.75 -27.33
C GLU A 518 27.35 -8.41 -26.69
N SER A 519 27.40 -8.40 -25.36
CA SER A 519 27.75 -7.24 -24.57
C SER A 519 28.75 -7.58 -23.47
N PRO A 520 29.71 -6.70 -23.16
CA PRO A 520 30.61 -6.95 -22.05
C PRO A 520 29.88 -7.05 -20.70
N LEU A 521 28.85 -6.23 -20.46
CA LEU A 521 28.06 -6.31 -19.22
C LEU A 521 27.22 -7.58 -19.13
N GLY A 522 26.68 -8.05 -20.25
CA GLY A 522 26.01 -9.35 -20.33
C GLY A 522 26.95 -10.51 -20.00
N ASN A 523 28.19 -10.45 -20.50
CA ASN A 523 29.22 -11.43 -20.18
C ASN A 523 29.55 -11.41 -18.69
N LEU A 524 29.78 -10.23 -18.10
CA LEU A 524 30.04 -10.07 -16.66
C LEU A 524 28.93 -10.67 -15.79
N ALA A 525 27.68 -10.32 -16.10
CA ALA A 525 26.52 -10.75 -15.33
C ALA A 525 26.32 -12.28 -15.43
N ALA A 526 26.41 -12.84 -16.64
CA ALA A 526 26.32 -14.28 -16.84
C ALA A 526 27.51 -15.04 -16.23
N ASP A 527 28.71 -14.46 -16.20
CA ASP A 527 29.87 -15.05 -15.54
C ASP A 527 29.67 -15.16 -14.03
N ALA A 528 29.17 -14.10 -13.40
CA ALA A 528 28.86 -14.10 -11.97
C ALA A 528 27.81 -15.17 -11.60
N LEU A 529 26.73 -15.31 -12.38
CA LEU A 529 25.75 -16.40 -12.17
C LEU A 529 26.39 -17.78 -12.27
N ARG A 530 27.18 -17.98 -13.32
CA ARG A 530 27.81 -19.28 -13.60
C ARG A 530 28.79 -19.65 -12.50
N ASP A 531 29.60 -18.70 -12.06
CA ASP A 531 30.60 -18.88 -11.00
C ASP A 531 29.93 -19.18 -9.65
N TYR A 532 28.92 -18.38 -9.28
CA TYR A 532 28.19 -18.56 -8.02
C TYR A 532 27.55 -19.95 -7.87
N CYS A 533 26.96 -20.46 -8.95
CA CYS A 533 26.32 -21.77 -8.95
C CYS A 533 27.24 -22.95 -9.27
N ASP A 534 28.53 -22.71 -9.60
CA ASP A 534 29.42 -23.71 -10.23
C ASP A 534 28.75 -24.44 -11.41
N ALA A 535 28.06 -23.67 -12.27
CA ALA A 535 27.23 -24.21 -13.35
C ALA A 535 28.02 -24.41 -14.66
N ASP A 536 27.54 -25.33 -15.50
CA ASP A 536 28.06 -25.52 -16.85
C ASP A 536 27.78 -24.28 -17.71
N ILE A 537 26.55 -23.76 -17.64
CA ILE A 537 25.99 -22.70 -18.48
C ILE A 537 25.35 -21.63 -17.60
N ALA A 538 25.38 -20.37 -18.04
CA ALA A 538 24.48 -19.34 -17.52
C ALA A 538 23.82 -18.56 -18.65
N ILE A 539 22.57 -18.16 -18.44
CA ILE A 539 21.82 -17.29 -19.35
C ILE A 539 21.24 -16.11 -18.58
N GLN A 540 21.51 -14.91 -19.07
CA GLN A 540 20.94 -13.65 -18.60
C GLN A 540 20.16 -12.98 -19.73
N ASN A 541 18.87 -12.70 -19.54
CA ASN A 541 18.10 -11.92 -20.49
C ASN A 541 18.57 -10.45 -20.51
N GLY A 542 18.78 -9.89 -21.69
CA GLY A 542 19.27 -8.51 -21.89
C GLY A 542 18.35 -7.43 -21.30
N GLY A 543 17.05 -7.73 -21.15
CA GLY A 543 16.06 -6.87 -20.49
C GLY A 543 16.37 -6.60 -19.03
N GLY A 544 16.98 -7.58 -18.34
CA GLY A 544 17.38 -7.53 -16.94
C GLY A 544 18.52 -6.55 -16.65
N ILE A 545 19.32 -6.20 -17.65
CA ILE A 545 20.41 -5.23 -17.50
C ILE A 545 19.89 -3.83 -17.87
N ARG A 546 20.12 -2.82 -17.02
CA ARG A 546 19.45 -1.51 -17.13
C ARG A 546 20.42 -0.33 -17.22
N ALA A 547 21.59 -0.42 -16.60
CA ALA A 547 22.60 0.62 -16.59
C ALA A 547 23.98 0.10 -16.99
N GLY A 548 24.87 1.03 -17.31
CA GLY A 548 26.26 0.77 -17.66
C GLY A 548 27.20 0.99 -16.48
N LEU A 549 28.43 0.50 -16.60
CA LEU A 549 29.51 0.77 -15.65
C LEU A 549 30.59 1.64 -16.32
N THR A 550 31.05 2.67 -15.62
CA THR A 550 32.08 3.61 -16.08
C THR A 550 33.45 3.24 -15.51
N ALA A 551 34.53 3.83 -16.05
CA ALA A 551 35.87 3.63 -15.51
C ALA A 551 36.01 4.22 -14.09
N GLY A 552 36.68 3.49 -13.20
CA GLY A 552 36.95 3.90 -11.83
C GLY A 552 36.30 3.00 -10.79
N ASP A 553 35.98 3.57 -9.64
CA ASP A 553 35.32 2.88 -8.53
C ASP A 553 33.97 2.30 -9.00
N VAL A 554 33.72 1.03 -8.66
CA VAL A 554 32.43 0.38 -8.82
C VAL A 554 31.83 0.23 -7.44
N THR A 555 30.65 0.80 -7.25
CA THR A 555 29.91 0.78 -5.99
C THR A 555 28.81 -0.27 -5.99
N VAL A 556 28.25 -0.58 -4.81
CA VAL A 556 27.02 -1.39 -4.71
C VAL A 556 25.89 -0.73 -5.49
N GLY A 557 25.72 0.59 -5.36
CA GLY A 557 24.73 1.37 -6.10
C GLY A 557 24.84 1.24 -7.62
N ASP A 558 26.05 1.15 -8.16
CA ASP A 558 26.26 0.93 -9.60
C ASP A 558 25.71 -0.43 -10.06
N ILE A 559 25.81 -1.47 -9.21
CA ILE A 559 25.29 -2.82 -9.52
C ILE A 559 23.78 -2.88 -9.34
N PHE A 560 23.24 -2.20 -8.35
CA PHE A 560 21.79 -2.05 -8.20
C PHE A 560 21.19 -1.30 -9.39
N ALA A 561 21.83 -0.24 -9.88
CA ALA A 561 21.42 0.44 -11.11
C ALA A 561 21.53 -0.48 -12.35
N MET A 562 22.56 -1.33 -12.40
CA MET A 562 22.76 -2.29 -13.50
C MET A 562 21.70 -3.40 -13.48
N LEU A 563 21.35 -3.94 -12.32
CA LEU A 563 20.44 -5.07 -12.07
C LEU A 563 19.39 -4.71 -10.99
N PRO A 564 18.42 -3.82 -11.30
CA PRO A 564 17.54 -3.22 -10.31
C PRO A 564 16.34 -4.09 -9.92
N PHE A 565 16.24 -5.30 -10.48
CA PHE A 565 15.14 -6.21 -10.16
C PHE A 565 15.54 -7.12 -8.99
N ASP A 566 14.57 -7.44 -8.14
CA ASP A 566 14.66 -8.34 -6.99
C ASP A 566 14.75 -9.83 -7.37
N ASN A 567 15.36 -10.11 -8.53
CA ASN A 567 15.53 -11.46 -9.02
C ASN A 567 16.48 -12.26 -8.14
N LYS A 568 16.11 -13.50 -7.81
CA LYS A 568 16.97 -14.46 -7.08
C LYS A 568 17.72 -15.38 -8.05
N VAL A 569 18.90 -15.85 -7.63
CA VAL A 569 19.67 -16.81 -8.44
C VAL A 569 19.03 -18.19 -8.39
N THR A 570 18.83 -18.80 -9.57
CA THR A 570 18.22 -20.13 -9.71
C THR A 570 19.11 -21.05 -10.54
N LEU A 571 19.25 -22.29 -10.11
CA LEU A 571 19.96 -23.35 -10.83
C LEU A 571 18.97 -24.42 -11.31
N VAL A 572 19.03 -24.74 -12.59
CA VAL A 572 18.26 -25.81 -13.22
C VAL A 572 19.18 -26.83 -13.89
N GLU A 573 18.76 -28.10 -13.96
CA GLU A 573 19.34 -29.09 -14.87
C GLU A 573 18.52 -29.11 -16.15
N VAL A 574 19.18 -28.96 -17.29
CA VAL A 574 18.54 -28.84 -18.61
C VAL A 574 19.17 -29.76 -19.65
N THR A 575 18.36 -30.25 -20.59
CA THR A 575 18.89 -30.96 -21.76
C THR A 575 19.47 -29.97 -22.77
N GLY A 576 20.38 -30.43 -23.64
CA GLY A 576 20.88 -29.62 -24.75
C GLY A 576 19.75 -29.10 -25.66
N GLN A 577 18.68 -29.87 -25.86
CA GLN A 577 17.48 -29.41 -26.56
C GLN A 577 16.82 -28.21 -25.87
N THR A 578 16.67 -28.25 -24.55
CA THR A 578 16.10 -27.14 -23.78
C THR A 578 16.97 -25.88 -23.87
N VAL A 579 18.30 -26.02 -23.84
CA VAL A 579 19.22 -24.89 -24.07
C VAL A 579 19.03 -24.30 -25.47
N TRP A 580 18.90 -25.15 -26.49
CA TRP A 580 18.63 -24.71 -27.87
C TRP A 580 17.31 -23.94 -27.97
N ASP A 581 16.24 -24.47 -27.39
CA ASP A 581 14.91 -23.87 -27.42
C ASP A 581 14.90 -22.51 -26.70
N ALA A 582 15.62 -22.39 -25.58
CA ALA A 582 15.79 -21.13 -24.86
C ALA A 582 16.51 -20.07 -25.72
N LEU A 583 17.55 -20.47 -26.46
CA LEU A 583 18.25 -19.57 -27.37
C LEU A 583 17.38 -19.16 -28.57
N GLU A 584 16.61 -20.08 -29.15
CA GLU A 584 15.63 -19.78 -30.22
C GLU A 584 14.57 -18.78 -29.74
N ASN A 585 14.03 -18.98 -28.52
CA ASN A 585 13.14 -18.00 -27.90
C ASN A 585 13.83 -16.65 -27.79
N GLY A 586 15.01 -16.61 -27.17
CA GLY A 586 15.72 -15.37 -26.88
C GLY A 586 16.05 -14.55 -28.14
N VAL A 587 16.38 -15.20 -29.26
CA VAL A 587 16.64 -14.48 -30.52
C VAL A 587 15.40 -14.25 -31.37
N SER A 588 14.21 -14.75 -31.01
CA SER A 588 13.00 -14.65 -31.86
C SER A 588 12.52 -13.21 -32.12
N GLY A 589 12.79 -12.30 -31.18
CA GLY A 589 12.49 -10.87 -31.29
C GLY A 589 13.39 -10.05 -32.22
N TYR A 590 14.59 -10.56 -32.52
CA TYR A 590 15.60 -9.82 -33.30
C TYR A 590 15.08 -9.43 -34.70
N PRO A 591 15.38 -8.21 -35.23
CA PRO A 591 16.27 -7.18 -34.67
C PRO A 591 15.61 -6.20 -33.71
N GLU A 592 14.37 -6.42 -33.28
CA GLU A 592 13.74 -5.57 -32.26
C GLU A 592 14.42 -5.74 -30.90
N THR A 593 14.36 -4.69 -30.09
CA THR A 593 15.09 -4.60 -28.82
C THR A 593 14.28 -5.14 -27.64
N TYR A 594 13.69 -6.34 -27.79
CA TYR A 594 12.95 -7.00 -26.70
C TYR A 594 13.89 -7.53 -25.62
N GLY A 595 13.39 -7.62 -24.38
CA GLY A 595 14.20 -8.00 -23.21
C GLY A 595 14.76 -9.42 -23.26
N GLN A 596 14.07 -10.31 -23.97
CA GLN A 596 14.35 -11.74 -24.03
C GLN A 596 15.72 -12.15 -24.61
N PHE A 597 16.49 -11.25 -25.23
CA PHE A 597 17.76 -11.63 -25.88
C PHE A 597 18.77 -12.24 -24.89
N PRO A 598 19.40 -13.40 -25.17
CA PRO A 598 20.20 -14.13 -24.20
C PRO A 598 21.68 -13.72 -24.23
N GLN A 599 22.15 -13.09 -23.16
CA GLN A 599 23.58 -13.02 -22.83
C GLN A 599 23.98 -14.33 -22.13
N VAL A 600 25.19 -14.84 -22.39
CA VAL A 600 25.56 -16.21 -22.01
C VAL A 600 26.94 -16.32 -21.39
N SER A 601 27.13 -17.34 -20.55
CA SER A 601 28.43 -17.84 -20.09
C SER A 601 28.50 -19.36 -20.22
N GLY A 602 29.69 -19.92 -20.38
CA GLY A 602 29.92 -21.37 -20.56
C GLY A 602 29.66 -21.91 -21.97
N ILE A 603 28.97 -21.15 -22.83
CA ILE A 603 28.67 -21.51 -24.23
C ILE A 603 29.00 -20.38 -25.20
N LYS A 604 29.09 -20.75 -26.48
CA LYS A 604 29.07 -19.83 -27.63
C LYS A 604 27.98 -20.27 -28.60
N TYR A 605 27.24 -19.33 -29.15
CA TYR A 605 26.22 -19.63 -30.16
C TYR A 605 26.30 -18.72 -31.38
N THR A 606 25.85 -19.27 -32.50
CA THR A 606 25.71 -18.55 -33.77
C THR A 606 24.26 -18.59 -34.21
N PHE A 607 23.70 -17.46 -34.63
CA PHE A 607 22.35 -17.40 -35.19
C PHE A 607 22.32 -16.60 -36.50
N ASP A 608 21.37 -16.91 -37.37
CA ASP A 608 21.14 -16.21 -38.64
C ASP A 608 19.94 -15.27 -38.51
N GLY A 609 20.22 -13.97 -38.46
CA GLY A 609 19.20 -12.93 -38.27
C GLY A 609 18.20 -12.82 -39.42
N SER A 610 18.50 -13.39 -40.60
CA SER A 610 17.60 -13.39 -41.76
C SER A 610 16.55 -14.50 -41.74
N LYS A 611 16.69 -15.48 -40.85
CA LYS A 611 15.77 -16.63 -40.75
C LYS A 611 14.51 -16.31 -39.92
N PRO A 612 13.39 -17.01 -40.17
CA PRO A 612 12.20 -16.88 -39.34
C PRO A 612 12.48 -17.29 -37.89
N ALA A 613 11.79 -16.67 -36.94
CA ALA A 613 11.84 -17.04 -35.53
C ALA A 613 11.57 -18.55 -35.34
N GLY A 614 12.32 -19.19 -34.44
CA GLY A 614 12.27 -20.64 -34.22
C GLY A 614 13.18 -21.47 -35.15
N GLU A 615 13.83 -20.85 -36.13
CA GLU A 615 14.81 -21.49 -37.02
C GLU A 615 16.13 -20.71 -37.11
N ARG A 616 16.41 -19.83 -36.15
CA ARG A 616 17.51 -18.85 -36.22
C ARG A 616 18.83 -19.43 -35.75
N ILE A 617 18.84 -20.29 -34.74
CA ILE A 617 20.08 -20.84 -34.19
C ILE A 617 20.73 -21.76 -35.23
N VAL A 618 22.03 -21.57 -35.44
CA VAL A 618 22.83 -22.31 -36.42
C VAL A 618 23.74 -23.32 -35.72
N SER A 619 24.32 -22.94 -34.60
CA SER A 619 25.21 -23.81 -33.82
C SER A 619 25.36 -23.31 -32.39
N VAL A 620 25.48 -24.24 -31.46
CA VAL A 620 25.85 -23.99 -30.07
C VAL A 620 27.04 -24.89 -29.71
N THR A 621 28.05 -24.33 -29.07
CA THR A 621 29.22 -25.05 -28.56
C THR A 621 29.48 -24.69 -27.10
N LEU A 622 30.01 -25.63 -26.32
CA LEU A 622 30.60 -25.34 -25.02
C LEU A 622 31.83 -24.43 -25.17
N ALA A 623 32.30 -23.85 -24.06
CA ALA A 623 33.44 -22.94 -24.04
C ALA A 623 34.74 -23.54 -24.63
N ASP A 624 34.91 -24.86 -24.53
CA ASP A 624 36.05 -25.60 -25.10
C ASP A 624 35.92 -25.88 -26.62
N GLY A 625 34.79 -25.52 -27.22
CA GLY A 625 34.47 -25.72 -28.63
C GLY A 625 33.76 -27.04 -28.94
N THR A 626 33.47 -27.87 -27.94
CA THR A 626 32.68 -29.10 -28.11
C THR A 626 31.25 -28.74 -28.53
N PRO A 627 30.68 -29.35 -29.59
CA PRO A 627 29.28 -29.14 -29.96
C PRO A 627 28.33 -29.53 -28.83
N LEU A 628 27.26 -28.75 -28.64
CA LEU A 628 26.22 -29.08 -27.67
C LEU A 628 25.59 -30.44 -27.99
N ASP A 629 25.66 -31.39 -27.05
CA ASP A 629 24.94 -32.65 -27.15
C ASP A 629 23.46 -32.41 -26.78
N MET A 630 22.56 -32.62 -27.74
CA MET A 630 21.13 -32.33 -27.62
C MET A 630 20.45 -33.20 -26.55
N ASP A 631 20.91 -34.43 -26.37
CA ASP A 631 20.38 -35.38 -25.38
C ASP A 631 21.16 -35.31 -24.04
N GLY A 632 22.28 -34.58 -24.02
CA GLY A 632 23.11 -34.36 -22.84
C GLY A 632 22.43 -33.44 -21.82
N TRP A 633 22.72 -33.66 -20.54
CA TRP A 633 22.23 -32.82 -19.43
C TRP A 633 23.34 -31.88 -18.94
N TYR A 634 22.95 -30.65 -18.64
CA TYR A 634 23.84 -29.57 -18.20
C TYR A 634 23.20 -28.83 -17.02
N THR A 635 24.01 -28.32 -16.12
CA THR A 635 23.58 -27.34 -15.13
C THR A 635 23.53 -25.94 -15.75
N LEU A 636 22.43 -25.21 -15.56
CA LEU A 636 22.22 -23.88 -16.10
C LEU A 636 21.76 -22.92 -15.00
N ALA A 637 22.56 -21.87 -14.77
CA ALA A 637 22.20 -20.76 -13.89
C ALA A 637 21.38 -19.69 -14.63
N CYS A 638 20.26 -19.29 -14.05
CA CYS A 638 19.32 -18.28 -14.53
C CYS A 638 18.91 -17.34 -13.38
N ASN A 639 18.18 -16.28 -13.71
CA ASN A 639 17.34 -15.59 -12.73
C ASN A 639 15.95 -16.25 -12.63
N ASP A 640 15.32 -16.14 -11.47
CA ASP A 640 13.98 -16.68 -11.22
C ASP A 640 12.87 -16.12 -12.12
N PHE A 641 12.94 -14.86 -12.57
CA PHE A 641 12.02 -14.33 -13.59
C PHE A 641 12.00 -15.20 -14.87
N MET A 642 13.17 -15.57 -15.39
CA MET A 642 13.27 -16.46 -16.55
C MET A 642 12.80 -17.89 -16.23
N CYS A 643 13.13 -18.37 -15.03
CA CYS A 643 12.75 -19.70 -14.58
C CYS A 643 11.27 -19.81 -14.10
N GLY A 644 10.55 -18.68 -14.05
CA GLY A 644 9.09 -18.57 -14.01
C GLY A 644 8.44 -18.35 -15.39
N GLY A 645 9.20 -18.52 -16.47
CA GLY A 645 8.70 -18.37 -17.84
C GLY A 645 8.63 -16.93 -18.36
N GLY A 646 9.15 -15.96 -17.61
CA GLY A 646 9.28 -14.56 -18.04
C GLY A 646 10.02 -14.42 -19.37
N ASP A 647 9.77 -13.35 -20.12
CA ASP A 647 10.34 -13.11 -21.46
C ASP A 647 10.13 -14.27 -22.47
N GLY A 648 9.08 -15.09 -22.25
CA GLY A 648 8.74 -16.21 -23.11
C GLY A 648 9.61 -17.46 -22.90
N TYR A 649 10.42 -17.51 -21.85
CA TYR A 649 11.27 -18.65 -21.49
C TYR A 649 10.45 -19.81 -20.88
N THR A 650 9.36 -20.22 -21.53
CA THR A 650 8.42 -21.23 -21.03
C THR A 650 9.06 -22.61 -20.82
N MET A 651 10.16 -22.91 -21.53
CA MET A 651 10.95 -24.13 -21.33
C MET A 651 11.70 -24.17 -19.99
N PHE A 652 11.89 -23.02 -19.34
CA PHE A 652 12.46 -22.91 -18.00
C PHE A 652 11.42 -22.76 -16.92
N ASN A 653 10.13 -22.77 -17.25
CA ASN A 653 9.04 -22.44 -16.34
C ASN A 653 8.78 -23.49 -15.25
N VAL A 654 9.76 -23.68 -14.38
CA VAL A 654 9.71 -24.57 -13.22
C VAL A 654 9.20 -23.84 -11.98
N LEU A 655 8.80 -22.56 -12.11
CA LEU A 655 8.32 -21.68 -11.03
C LEU A 655 6.90 -21.08 -11.26
N ASN A 656 6.16 -21.41 -12.34
CA ASN A 656 4.84 -20.77 -12.66
C ASN A 656 3.75 -21.82 -13.07
N PRO A 657 2.43 -21.53 -12.98
CA PRO A 657 1.48 -22.16 -12.07
C PRO A 657 0.13 -22.48 -12.77
N GLU A 658 0.10 -22.90 -14.05
CA GLU A 658 -1.17 -23.11 -14.79
C GLU A 658 -2.08 -24.25 -14.22
N ASN A 659 -1.72 -24.85 -13.07
CA ASN A 659 -2.54 -25.80 -12.31
C ASN A 659 -2.62 -25.48 -10.80
N SER A 660 -2.26 -24.27 -10.34
CA SER A 660 -2.47 -23.86 -8.95
C SER A 660 -3.42 -22.66 -8.90
N ASP A 661 -4.46 -22.79 -8.08
CA ASP A 661 -5.57 -21.88 -7.92
C ASP A 661 -5.12 -20.53 -7.32
N GLY A 662 -4.49 -19.65 -8.11
CA GLY A 662 -4.35 -18.24 -7.78
C GLY A 662 -3.20 -17.80 -6.87
N HIS A 663 -2.24 -18.67 -6.52
CA HIS A 663 -1.08 -18.27 -5.71
C HIS A 663 0.19 -17.98 -6.53
N ASN A 664 0.93 -16.95 -6.12
CA ASN A 664 2.22 -16.54 -6.67
C ASN A 664 3.28 -17.65 -6.48
N GLY A 665 3.37 -18.58 -7.43
CA GLY A 665 4.59 -19.22 -7.93
C GLY A 665 5.60 -19.94 -7.01
N GLU A 666 5.53 -19.88 -5.68
CA GLU A 666 6.70 -20.23 -4.86
C GLU A 666 6.79 -21.70 -4.43
N THR A 667 5.86 -22.58 -4.81
CA THR A 667 5.89 -24.00 -4.39
C THR A 667 5.68 -25.06 -5.48
N ALA A 668 5.54 -24.70 -6.75
CA ALA A 668 5.32 -25.70 -7.80
C ALA A 668 6.65 -26.23 -8.39
N VAL A 669 7.30 -27.20 -7.73
CA VAL A 669 8.36 -27.98 -8.38
C VAL A 669 7.73 -28.84 -9.49
N GLN A 670 7.74 -28.35 -10.73
CA GLN A 670 7.44 -29.16 -11.91
C GLN A 670 8.75 -29.64 -12.54
N GLU A 671 8.91 -30.95 -12.70
CA GLU A 671 9.82 -31.47 -13.71
C GLU A 671 9.18 -31.23 -15.08
N LEU A 672 9.71 -30.27 -15.82
CA LEU A 672 9.35 -30.07 -17.22
C LEU A 672 10.11 -31.08 -18.10
N PRO A 673 9.59 -31.44 -19.28
CA PRO A 673 10.36 -32.20 -20.25
C PRO A 673 11.69 -31.50 -20.57
N GLY A 674 12.80 -32.08 -20.10
CA GLY A 674 14.15 -31.57 -20.34
C GLY A 674 14.60 -30.42 -19.44
N CYS A 675 13.83 -30.02 -18.41
CA CYS A 675 14.24 -29.01 -17.43
C CYS A 675 13.80 -29.41 -16.02
N LYS A 676 14.70 -29.30 -15.05
CA LYS A 676 14.47 -29.65 -13.65
C LYS A 676 15.03 -28.57 -12.74
N LEU A 677 14.24 -28.11 -11.78
CA LEU A 677 14.75 -27.23 -10.73
C LEU A 677 15.75 -28.00 -9.84
N VAL A 678 16.95 -27.46 -9.67
CA VAL A 678 17.91 -27.95 -8.67
C VAL A 678 17.68 -27.20 -7.37
N TYR A 679 17.78 -25.87 -7.42
CA TYR A 679 17.41 -24.97 -6.32
C TYR A 679 17.20 -23.54 -6.82
N ARG A 680 16.41 -22.78 -6.07
CA ARG A 680 16.38 -21.31 -6.09
C ARG A 680 17.02 -20.84 -4.79
N THR A 681 17.98 -19.93 -4.87
CA THR A 681 18.64 -19.35 -3.69
C THR A 681 17.79 -18.23 -3.10
N ASN A 682 18.09 -17.80 -1.89
CA ASN A 682 17.57 -16.54 -1.33
C ASN A 682 18.46 -15.33 -1.66
N ASP A 683 19.56 -15.56 -2.38
CA ASP A 683 20.50 -14.51 -2.72
C ASP A 683 20.00 -13.74 -3.95
N TYR A 684 19.83 -12.44 -3.78
CA TYR A 684 19.55 -11.55 -4.88
C TYR A 684 20.69 -11.60 -5.88
N TYR A 685 20.33 -11.68 -7.15
CA TYR A 685 21.29 -11.74 -8.24
C TYR A 685 22.23 -10.52 -8.26
N ARG A 686 21.73 -9.32 -7.97
CA ARG A 686 22.56 -8.12 -7.84
C ARG A 686 23.61 -8.23 -6.72
N THR A 687 23.29 -8.90 -5.62
CA THR A 687 24.23 -9.14 -4.52
C THR A 687 25.31 -10.13 -4.96
N VAL A 688 24.93 -11.20 -5.65
CA VAL A 688 25.88 -12.18 -6.22
C VAL A 688 26.85 -11.50 -7.20
N VAL A 689 26.37 -10.61 -8.06
CA VAL A 689 27.23 -9.84 -8.98
C VAL A 689 28.13 -8.88 -8.21
N SER A 690 27.64 -8.25 -7.14
CA SER A 690 28.42 -7.35 -6.30
C SER A 690 29.58 -8.09 -5.63
N GLU A 691 29.31 -9.25 -5.02
CA GLU A 691 30.34 -10.09 -4.39
C GLU A 691 31.32 -10.65 -5.42
N TYR A 692 30.85 -11.08 -6.60
CA TYR A 692 31.74 -11.51 -7.68
C TYR A 692 32.73 -10.39 -8.06
N ILE A 693 32.25 -9.15 -8.25
CA ILE A 693 33.12 -8.00 -8.56
C ILE A 693 34.09 -7.72 -7.41
N LYS A 694 33.63 -7.85 -6.16
CA LYS A 694 34.44 -7.69 -4.95
C LYS A 694 35.58 -8.69 -4.85
N GLU A 695 35.31 -9.95 -5.20
CA GLU A 695 36.32 -11.01 -5.25
C GLU A 695 37.34 -10.79 -6.37
N GLN A 696 36.89 -10.33 -7.55
CA GLN A 696 37.80 -9.99 -8.65
C GLN A 696 38.66 -8.75 -8.34
N GLY A 697 38.11 -7.80 -7.57
CA GLY A 697 38.73 -6.52 -7.19
C GLY A 697 38.85 -5.52 -8.35
N SER A 698 39.24 -5.96 -9.54
CA SER A 698 39.19 -5.15 -10.76
C SER A 698 38.59 -5.93 -11.92
N ILE A 699 37.61 -5.30 -12.59
CA ILE A 699 36.90 -5.86 -13.74
C ILE A 699 37.26 -5.13 -15.03
N ALA A 700 37.34 -5.90 -16.12
CA ALA A 700 37.54 -5.40 -17.47
C ALA A 700 36.80 -6.33 -18.45
N PRO A 701 35.47 -6.44 -18.36
CA PRO A 701 34.72 -7.34 -19.22
C PRO A 701 34.90 -6.93 -20.68
N VAL A 702 35.04 -7.93 -21.55
CA VAL A 702 35.28 -7.75 -22.99
C VAL A 702 34.33 -8.63 -23.80
N LEU A 703 34.26 -8.35 -25.11
CA LEU A 703 33.65 -9.26 -26.06
C LEU A 703 34.59 -10.45 -26.32
N GLU A 704 34.05 -11.66 -26.26
CA GLU A 704 34.80 -12.92 -26.40
C GLU A 704 34.30 -13.76 -27.59
N GLY A 705 33.36 -13.21 -28.36
CA GLY A 705 32.70 -13.91 -29.46
C GLY A 705 31.78 -15.01 -28.94
N ARG A 706 31.13 -14.79 -27.80
CA ARG A 706 30.10 -15.70 -27.26
C ARG A 706 28.86 -15.72 -28.15
N ILE A 707 28.59 -14.63 -28.87
CA ILE A 707 27.43 -14.52 -29.77
C ILE A 707 27.90 -14.09 -31.16
N THR A 708 27.60 -14.90 -32.17
CA THR A 708 27.89 -14.58 -33.57
C THR A 708 26.59 -14.44 -34.37
N ILE A 709 26.44 -13.31 -35.08
CA ILE A 709 25.26 -13.02 -35.89
C ILE A 709 25.62 -13.17 -37.38
N LEU A 710 25.00 -14.12 -38.06
CA LEU A 710 25.02 -14.22 -39.51
C LEU A 710 23.89 -13.37 -40.09
N ASN A 711 24.13 -12.71 -41.23
CA ASN A 711 23.16 -11.87 -41.94
C ASN A 711 22.39 -10.90 -41.00
N PRO A 712 23.11 -10.03 -40.26
CA PRO A 712 22.49 -9.12 -39.29
C PRO A 712 21.46 -8.23 -39.95
N GLN A 713 20.36 -7.98 -39.25
CA GLN A 713 19.27 -7.12 -39.68
C GLN A 713 19.32 -5.82 -38.88
N SER A 714 18.90 -4.71 -39.49
CA SER A 714 18.71 -3.43 -38.79
C SER A 714 17.22 -3.21 -38.57
N SER A 715 16.82 -2.76 -37.37
CA SER A 715 15.47 -2.26 -37.16
C SER A 715 15.31 -0.87 -37.78
N ASP A 716 14.15 -0.57 -38.38
CA ASP A 716 13.84 0.76 -38.94
C ASP A 716 13.71 1.84 -37.83
N ASN A 717 13.71 1.43 -36.55
CA ASN A 717 13.68 2.29 -35.37
C ASN A 717 15.08 2.61 -34.78
N ALA A 718 16.18 2.18 -35.40
CA ALA A 718 17.53 2.35 -34.85
C ALA A 718 18.16 3.75 -35.03
N LEU A 719 17.40 4.75 -35.50
CA LEU A 719 17.85 6.15 -35.59
C LEU A 719 16.71 7.11 -35.21
N ASN A 720 16.61 7.40 -33.91
CA ASN A 720 16.27 8.72 -33.37
C ASN A 720 16.74 8.84 -31.93
#